data_AF-A0A9E0SQU1-F1
#
_entry.id   AF-A0A9E0SQU1-F1
#
_cell.length_a   1.000
_cell.length_b   1.000
_cell.length_c   1.000
_cell.angle_alpha   90.00
_cell.angle_beta   90.00
_cell.angle_gamma   90.00
#
_symmetry.space_group_name_H-M   'P 1'
#
loop_
_entity.id
_entity.type
_entity.pdbx_description
1 polymer ?
#
loop_
_entity_poly.entity_id
_entity_poly.type
_entity_poly.pdbx_seq_one_letter_code
_entity_poly.pdbx_strand_id
1 'polypeptide(L)'
;MSIRLSAPAREWVRRHAEVVVGVVPEWPPIDGIDELGAQTGVSADVLARVAQVLGLRTRVVRFDDFQEAIAAVAAGRVDILSSTARTPEREKTLSFTQSYLVMPVVYIGRRGLADFSETGEFGGLRIAVERGYPTHEWLLREHPRARVVVVDDTLAALRAVAEGRADVYRGALTPAHYLIERELLANLEVLSTGLNATTALSFASASQDACAALDAALDWIGAAGLRTVAGRWQPEYLALTPELRPVLPSHGAVAALGEVRVLFDASFGPISAVADDGTPTGLAPALFKRAADAIGLHYRLIPRPSFEDAQADLIQGKAEVILAAVRTLERERSAVFVGPYYSEPAAIVSLRGVAWPSLGALAGHRLAIDAGHYLIPYISRAYPSLRLVIVRTASGVLDAVEAGEADAGITNVEVAAAHVEREFAGRLQVSGLVEDNPSELSFMVRADRPELAQAIRAGFDAVPVNDRRMLANTLLRTTVRVGMSWRDAAWVLVPLAGAMLGLLTGGLLYARRLRRAQAHLQAERDQARAAADAREEFIAELAHDVRTPLAALASGLRLLARATLSRDAIDILGSLTSSAERTLALLNRLLDMARLESGHFELHRKSTDLESLLRACVAPFGPLASERGTRIVIEPIGPLPLLLLDPPRTQQVINNLISNAVKFTERGTVSVRLTGKKASSGVWKLRLEVEDTGIGMEAEHVRSLFERYSQAPGTQERYGGVGLGMAISAQIVRNAGGLIDVRSEPGKGTVFTVRILAEEAAEASEPLGAPALSILLVDDDPVCRIVSSEQLRAIGFDVETAPDCDTALRELGTDRYDVLVTDMSINSDGEGLKLAKLVTDLGLGRLRKIVALSGQDRPASVPAPFDLWLTKPSHPGDRDWLQELVACVGDSGKSGPGS
;
A
#
# COMPACT_ATOMS: atom_id res chain seq x y z
N MET A 1 -3.41 41.87 12.70
CA MET A 1 -4.04 43.04 12.07
C MET A 1 -5.43 42.61 11.63
N SER A 2 -6.51 43.18 12.18
CA SER A 2 -7.89 42.71 11.93
C SER A 2 -8.44 43.25 10.61
N ILE A 3 -8.96 42.36 9.75
CA ILE A 3 -9.64 42.72 8.50
C ILE A 3 -10.89 43.58 8.79
N ARG A 4 -11.12 44.64 7.99
CA ARG A 4 -12.32 45.48 8.09
C ARG A 4 -13.40 44.95 7.15
N LEU A 5 -14.47 44.39 7.71
CA LEU A 5 -15.66 43.96 6.98
C LEU A 5 -16.81 44.97 7.13
N SER A 6 -17.60 45.14 6.08
CA SER A 6 -18.90 45.85 6.15
C SER A 6 -19.84 45.14 7.14
N ALA A 7 -20.84 45.85 7.66
CA ALA A 7 -21.77 45.24 8.63
C ALA A 7 -22.51 44.01 8.06
N PRO A 8 -23.02 44.01 6.81
CA PRO A 8 -23.63 42.83 6.19
C PRO A 8 -22.65 41.67 6.00
N ALA A 9 -21.44 41.94 5.47
CA ALA A 9 -20.41 40.92 5.28
C ALA A 9 -19.97 40.26 6.61
N ARG A 10 -19.85 41.06 7.68
CA ARG A 10 -19.50 40.55 9.01
C ARG A 10 -20.60 39.69 9.63
N GLU A 11 -21.85 40.02 9.35
CA GLU A 11 -22.99 39.22 9.77
C GLU A 11 -23.04 37.90 8.99
N TRP A 12 -22.76 37.92 7.67
CA TRP A 12 -22.68 36.71 6.86
C TRP A 12 -21.60 35.74 7.38
N VAL A 13 -20.37 36.24 7.63
CA VAL A 13 -19.27 35.44 8.20
C VAL A 13 -19.65 34.83 9.56
N ARG A 14 -20.36 35.58 10.41
CA ARG A 14 -20.80 35.06 11.72
C ARG A 14 -21.84 33.94 11.62
N ARG A 15 -22.71 33.99 10.60
CA ARG A 15 -23.74 32.96 10.38
C ARG A 15 -23.19 31.70 9.71
N HIS A 16 -22.07 31.79 8.99
CA HIS A 16 -21.51 30.68 8.21
C HIS A 16 -20.14 30.27 8.74
N ALA A 17 -20.09 29.66 9.94
CA ALA A 17 -18.85 29.15 10.51
C ALA A 17 -18.21 28.02 9.67
N GLU A 18 -19.01 27.34 8.86
CA GLU A 18 -18.59 26.43 7.79
C GLU A 18 -19.31 26.83 6.49
N VAL A 19 -18.57 26.87 5.39
CA VAL A 19 -19.04 27.31 4.08
C VAL A 19 -18.95 26.15 3.10
N VAL A 20 -20.04 25.87 2.40
CA VAL A 20 -20.15 24.81 1.41
C VAL A 20 -19.66 25.31 0.06
N VAL A 21 -18.61 24.67 -0.45
CA VAL A 21 -17.91 25.06 -1.68
C VAL A 21 -18.23 24.04 -2.77
N GLY A 22 -18.90 24.48 -3.82
CA GLY A 22 -19.12 23.69 -5.02
C GLY A 22 -17.88 23.71 -5.90
N VAL A 23 -17.49 22.53 -6.38
CA VAL A 23 -16.32 22.34 -7.25
C VAL A 23 -16.74 21.46 -8.42
N VAL A 24 -16.34 21.84 -9.64
CA VAL A 24 -16.44 21.00 -10.84
C VAL A 24 -15.03 20.52 -11.19
N PRO A 25 -14.62 19.33 -10.72
CA PRO A 25 -13.22 18.95 -10.65
C PRO A 25 -12.75 18.23 -11.91
N GLU A 26 -12.49 18.96 -12.99
CA GLU A 26 -11.82 18.42 -14.20
C GLU A 26 -10.93 19.47 -14.87
N TRP A 27 -10.34 20.37 -14.06
CA TRP A 27 -9.60 21.50 -14.61
C TRP A 27 -8.22 21.70 -13.96
N PRO A 28 -7.34 20.68 -13.97
CA PRO A 28 -6.01 20.81 -13.39
C PRO A 28 -5.13 21.79 -14.19
N PRO A 29 -4.26 22.57 -13.52
CA PRO A 29 -4.02 22.62 -12.08
C PRO A 29 -4.89 23.69 -11.37
N ILE A 30 -5.97 24.16 -11.99
CA ILE A 30 -6.81 25.25 -11.47
C ILE A 30 -7.74 24.75 -10.35
N ASP A 31 -8.48 23.68 -10.65
CA ASP A 31 -9.40 23.06 -9.72
C ASP A 31 -9.45 21.54 -9.92
N GLY A 32 -9.37 20.80 -8.83
CA GLY A 32 -9.43 19.36 -8.80
C GLY A 32 -9.84 18.85 -7.42
N ILE A 33 -9.99 17.53 -7.30
CA ILE A 33 -10.23 16.85 -6.02
C ILE A 33 -9.24 15.69 -5.92
N ASP A 34 -8.58 15.55 -4.78
CA ASP A 34 -7.66 14.44 -4.52
C ASP A 34 -8.38 13.15 -4.09
N GLU A 35 -7.62 12.07 -3.92
CA GLU A 35 -8.14 10.76 -3.49
C GLU A 35 -8.83 10.79 -2.12
N LEU A 36 -8.56 11.81 -1.30
CA LEU A 36 -9.14 11.99 0.03
C LEU A 36 -10.41 12.87 0.00
N GLY A 37 -10.81 13.36 -1.18
CA GLY A 37 -11.99 14.20 -1.35
C GLY A 37 -11.75 15.69 -1.04
N ALA A 38 -10.50 16.11 -0.84
CA ALA A 38 -10.15 17.51 -0.63
C ALA A 38 -9.98 18.25 -1.96
N GLN A 39 -10.39 19.52 -2.00
CA GLN A 39 -10.16 20.38 -3.17
C GLN A 39 -8.66 20.65 -3.32
N THR A 40 -8.18 20.58 -4.55
CA THR A 40 -6.78 20.83 -4.92
C THR A 40 -6.71 21.81 -6.09
N GLY A 41 -5.53 22.42 -6.28
CA GLY A 41 -5.29 23.38 -7.35
C GLY A 41 -5.24 24.82 -6.85
N VAL A 42 -5.03 25.74 -7.80
CA VAL A 42 -4.82 27.16 -7.53
C VAL A 42 -6.02 27.78 -6.80
N SER A 43 -7.24 27.47 -7.23
CA SER A 43 -8.46 28.02 -6.61
C SER A 43 -8.67 27.49 -5.20
N ALA A 44 -8.26 26.25 -4.93
CA ALA A 44 -8.30 25.64 -3.60
C ALA A 44 -7.39 26.39 -2.62
N ASP A 45 -6.15 26.66 -3.02
CA ASP A 45 -5.19 27.36 -2.17
C ASP A 45 -5.57 28.84 -1.95
N VAL A 46 -6.09 29.51 -2.98
CA VAL A 46 -6.62 30.88 -2.83
C VAL A 46 -7.78 30.88 -1.85
N LEU A 47 -8.72 29.94 -2.00
CA LEU A 47 -9.87 29.83 -1.12
C LEU A 47 -9.47 29.48 0.32
N ALA A 48 -8.49 28.58 0.51
CA ALA A 48 -7.95 28.25 1.83
C ALA A 48 -7.36 29.49 2.51
N ARG A 49 -6.66 30.35 1.76
CA ARG A 49 -6.12 31.60 2.31
C ARG A 49 -7.22 32.61 2.64
N VAL A 50 -8.23 32.74 1.79
CA VAL A 50 -9.41 33.58 2.04
C VAL A 50 -10.16 33.10 3.28
N ALA A 51 -10.43 31.80 3.39
CA ALA A 51 -11.10 31.19 4.54
C ALA A 51 -10.30 31.41 5.83
N GLN A 52 -8.97 31.27 5.78
CA GLN A 52 -8.09 31.54 6.93
C GLN A 52 -8.17 33.00 7.39
N VAL A 53 -8.21 33.96 6.47
CA VAL A 53 -8.31 35.40 6.79
C VAL A 53 -9.67 35.73 7.42
N LEU A 54 -10.73 35.09 6.95
CA LEU A 54 -12.10 35.29 7.45
C LEU A 54 -12.45 34.43 8.67
N GLY A 55 -11.62 33.45 9.03
CA GLY A 55 -11.90 32.51 10.12
C GLY A 55 -12.99 31.49 9.79
N LEU A 56 -13.14 31.13 8.51
CA LEU A 56 -14.13 30.20 7.99
C LEU A 56 -13.56 28.78 7.87
N ARG A 57 -14.41 27.77 8.03
CA ARG A 57 -14.12 26.39 7.58
C ARG A 57 -14.77 26.15 6.23
N THR A 58 -14.17 25.31 5.38
CA THR A 58 -14.71 24.95 4.07
C THR A 58 -15.11 23.48 4.03
N ARG A 59 -16.24 23.19 3.38
CA ARG A 59 -16.68 21.83 3.06
C ARG A 59 -16.95 21.73 1.57
N VAL A 60 -16.28 20.80 0.90
CA VAL A 60 -16.30 20.68 -0.57
C VAL A 60 -17.45 19.77 -1.01
N VAL A 61 -18.12 20.14 -2.09
CA VAL A 61 -19.15 19.35 -2.79
C VAL A 61 -18.76 19.26 -4.26
N ARG A 62 -18.58 18.04 -4.76
CA ARG A 62 -18.28 17.75 -6.17
C ARG A 62 -19.55 17.84 -7.01
N PHE A 63 -19.42 18.41 -8.20
CA PHE A 63 -20.38 18.35 -9.29
C PHE A 63 -19.67 17.87 -10.56
N ASP A 64 -20.34 17.08 -11.39
CA ASP A 64 -19.79 16.63 -12.67
C ASP A 64 -20.11 17.62 -13.80
N ASP A 65 -21.11 18.49 -13.61
CA ASP A 65 -21.55 19.48 -14.59
C ASP A 65 -21.61 20.90 -14.02
N PHE A 66 -21.15 21.87 -14.81
CA PHE A 66 -21.06 23.27 -14.39
C PHE A 66 -22.44 23.95 -14.28
N GLN A 67 -23.43 23.54 -15.08
CA GLN A 67 -24.79 24.07 -14.97
C GLN A 67 -25.47 23.57 -13.69
N GLU A 68 -25.27 22.30 -13.33
CA GLU A 68 -25.75 21.76 -12.06
C GLU A 68 -25.14 22.52 -10.87
N ALA A 69 -23.85 22.81 -10.91
CA ALA A 69 -23.16 23.55 -9.85
C ALA A 69 -23.69 24.99 -9.71
N ILE A 70 -23.92 25.70 -10.83
CA ILE A 70 -24.55 27.03 -10.84
C ILE A 70 -25.96 26.96 -10.23
N ALA A 71 -26.77 25.98 -10.64
CA ALA A 71 -28.13 25.81 -10.13
C ALA A 71 -28.15 25.48 -8.63
N ALA A 72 -27.16 24.73 -8.13
CA ALA A 72 -27.02 24.44 -6.70
C ALA A 72 -26.73 25.70 -5.87
N VAL A 73 -25.88 26.60 -6.38
CA VAL A 73 -25.55 27.87 -5.72
C VAL A 73 -26.75 28.82 -5.76
N ALA A 74 -27.39 28.95 -6.92
CA ALA A 74 -28.59 29.77 -7.06
C ALA A 74 -29.74 29.31 -6.15
N ALA A 75 -29.84 28.00 -5.90
CA ALA A 75 -30.82 27.41 -4.97
C ALA A 75 -30.39 27.46 -3.50
N GLY A 76 -29.20 27.96 -3.17
CA GLY A 76 -28.67 28.02 -1.80
C GLY A 76 -28.27 26.67 -1.21
N ARG A 77 -28.11 25.62 -2.03
CA ARG A 77 -27.55 24.31 -1.60
C ARG A 77 -26.04 24.34 -1.42
N VAL A 78 -25.39 25.31 -2.06
CA VAL A 78 -23.95 25.58 -2.03
C VAL A 78 -23.77 27.08 -1.80
N ASP A 79 -22.85 27.45 -0.92
CA ASP A 79 -22.64 28.86 -0.56
C ASP A 79 -21.76 29.58 -1.60
N ILE A 80 -20.70 28.89 -2.07
CA ILE A 80 -19.71 29.45 -2.99
C ILE A 80 -19.39 28.45 -4.10
N LEU A 81 -19.29 28.92 -5.34
CA LEU A 81 -18.67 28.20 -6.45
C LEU A 81 -17.24 28.70 -6.66
N SER A 82 -16.27 27.78 -6.72
CA SER A 82 -14.89 28.11 -7.08
C SER A 82 -14.70 28.20 -8.60
N SER A 83 -13.57 28.76 -9.03
CA SER A 83 -13.12 28.80 -10.44
C SER A 83 -14.16 29.28 -11.45
N THR A 84 -14.98 30.28 -11.09
CA THR A 84 -16.12 30.68 -11.92
C THR A 84 -15.81 31.95 -12.71
N ALA A 85 -15.85 31.85 -14.03
CA ALA A 85 -15.80 33.02 -14.90
C ALA A 85 -17.12 33.81 -14.86
N ARG A 86 -17.00 35.14 -14.74
CA ARG A 86 -18.13 36.08 -14.80
C ARG A 86 -18.60 36.26 -16.24
N THR A 87 -19.87 35.98 -16.51
CA THR A 87 -20.51 36.22 -17.82
C THR A 87 -21.86 36.93 -17.63
N PRO A 88 -22.34 37.70 -18.62
CA PRO A 88 -23.63 38.41 -18.52
C PRO A 88 -24.82 37.50 -18.21
N GLU A 89 -24.78 36.23 -18.64
CA GLU A 89 -25.83 35.25 -18.36
C GLU A 89 -25.82 34.84 -16.88
N ARG A 90 -24.64 34.58 -16.32
CA ARG A 90 -24.48 34.13 -14.93
C ARG A 90 -24.76 35.25 -13.93
N GLU A 91 -24.46 36.50 -14.28
CA GLU A 91 -24.75 37.69 -13.45
C GLU A 91 -26.26 37.90 -13.20
N LYS A 92 -27.14 37.27 -13.98
CA LYS A 92 -28.58 37.32 -13.73
C LYS A 92 -28.99 36.59 -12.45
N THR A 93 -28.20 35.62 -11.99
CA THR A 93 -28.56 34.72 -10.87
C THR A 93 -27.50 34.67 -9.78
N LEU A 94 -26.25 35.04 -10.09
CA LEU A 94 -25.11 34.98 -9.16
C LEU A 94 -24.44 36.35 -9.01
N SER A 95 -23.96 36.60 -7.80
CA SER A 95 -22.97 37.63 -7.49
C SER A 95 -21.56 37.05 -7.60
N PHE A 96 -20.57 37.89 -7.91
CA PHE A 96 -19.18 37.49 -8.11
C PHE A 96 -18.23 38.39 -7.35
N THR A 97 -17.16 37.82 -6.80
CA THR A 97 -16.01 38.58 -6.29
C THR A 97 -15.24 39.27 -7.42
N GLN A 98 -14.27 40.11 -7.05
CA GLN A 98 -13.14 40.44 -7.90
C GLN A 98 -12.44 39.15 -8.36
N SER A 99 -11.82 39.22 -9.55
CA SER A 99 -11.11 38.08 -10.10
C SER A 99 -9.79 37.88 -9.37
N TYR A 100 -9.55 36.68 -8.88
CA TYR A 100 -8.31 36.31 -8.19
C TYR A 100 -7.30 35.64 -9.11
N LEU A 101 -7.72 35.25 -10.31
CA LEU A 101 -6.92 34.55 -11.29
C LEU A 101 -7.33 34.96 -12.71
N VAL A 102 -6.37 35.34 -13.55
CA VAL A 102 -6.59 35.68 -14.95
C VAL A 102 -5.69 34.81 -15.80
N MET A 103 -6.26 34.22 -16.86
CA MET A 103 -5.54 33.33 -17.77
C MET A 103 -5.77 33.77 -19.22
N PRO A 104 -4.73 33.76 -20.06
CA PRO A 104 -4.88 33.92 -21.50
C PRO A 104 -5.76 32.81 -22.08
N VAL A 105 -6.65 33.17 -23.00
CA VAL A 105 -7.36 32.22 -23.86
C VAL A 105 -6.61 32.16 -25.18
N VAL A 106 -6.19 30.96 -25.55
CA VAL A 106 -5.36 30.72 -26.73
C VAL A 106 -6.04 29.73 -27.68
N TYR A 107 -5.52 29.68 -28.90
CA TYR A 107 -5.85 28.64 -29.85
C TYR A 107 -4.77 27.56 -29.82
N ILE A 108 -5.14 26.31 -29.97
CA ILE A 108 -4.21 25.16 -29.97
C ILE A 108 -4.55 24.29 -31.16
N GLY A 109 -3.58 24.05 -32.03
CA GLY A 109 -3.74 23.23 -33.23
C GLY A 109 -2.70 22.13 -33.31
N ARG A 110 -2.82 21.31 -34.36
CA ARG A 110 -1.74 20.42 -34.76
C ARG A 110 -0.60 21.23 -35.37
N ARG A 111 0.63 20.76 -35.17
CA ARG A 111 1.84 21.39 -35.72
C ARG A 111 1.73 21.63 -37.23
N GLY A 112 2.05 22.84 -37.65
CA GLY A 112 2.06 23.23 -39.07
C GLY A 112 0.68 23.58 -39.64
N LEU A 113 -0.31 23.82 -38.77
CA LEU A 113 -1.58 24.41 -39.20
C LEU A 113 -1.32 25.83 -39.72
N ALA A 114 -1.86 26.14 -40.90
CA ALA A 114 -1.75 27.48 -41.48
C ALA A 114 -2.43 28.55 -40.59
N ASP A 115 -1.90 29.78 -40.62
CA ASP A 115 -2.52 30.92 -39.95
C ASP A 115 -3.98 31.10 -40.42
N PHE A 116 -4.86 31.42 -39.46
CA PHE A 116 -6.28 31.65 -39.69
C PHE A 116 -6.74 32.93 -38.99
N SER A 117 -7.91 33.44 -39.39
CA SER A 117 -8.51 34.65 -38.82
C SER A 117 -9.91 34.38 -38.27
N GLU A 118 -10.26 35.04 -37.16
CA GLU A 118 -11.62 35.06 -36.59
C GLU A 118 -12.62 35.76 -37.53
N THR A 119 -12.19 36.81 -38.26
CA THR A 119 -13.06 37.69 -39.06
C THR A 119 -13.72 37.02 -40.28
N GLY A 120 -13.35 35.78 -40.58
CA GLY A 120 -13.94 34.95 -41.63
C GLY A 120 -14.56 33.66 -41.12
N GLU A 121 -15.09 33.65 -39.89
CA GLU A 121 -15.64 32.44 -39.25
C GLU A 121 -14.63 31.29 -39.27
N PHE A 122 -13.37 31.62 -38.97
CA PHE A 122 -12.25 30.68 -38.89
C PHE A 122 -11.95 29.93 -40.19
N GLY A 123 -12.39 30.45 -41.35
CA GLY A 123 -12.13 29.82 -42.64
C GLY A 123 -12.74 28.42 -42.78
N GLY A 124 -13.78 28.09 -41.99
CA GLY A 124 -14.43 26.78 -42.00
C GLY A 124 -13.74 25.69 -41.19
N LEU A 125 -12.73 26.04 -40.38
CA LEU A 125 -12.09 25.13 -39.42
C LEU A 125 -13.09 24.62 -38.36
N ARG A 126 -12.88 23.39 -37.89
CA ARG A 126 -13.63 22.80 -36.76
C ARG A 126 -12.96 23.21 -35.44
N ILE A 127 -13.71 23.89 -34.58
CA ILE A 127 -13.21 24.50 -33.35
C ILE A 127 -13.73 23.71 -32.15
N ALA A 128 -12.84 23.03 -31.46
CA ALA A 128 -13.14 22.39 -30.19
C ALA A 128 -13.29 23.44 -29.08
N VAL A 129 -14.35 23.30 -28.28
CA VAL A 129 -14.63 24.14 -27.10
C VAL A 129 -15.29 23.29 -26.02
N GLU A 130 -15.01 23.58 -24.76
CA GLU A 130 -15.65 22.89 -23.64
C GLU A 130 -17.10 23.35 -23.44
N ARG A 131 -17.98 22.39 -23.17
CA ARG A 131 -19.38 22.64 -22.85
C ARG A 131 -19.49 23.51 -21.60
N GLY A 132 -20.34 24.54 -21.67
CA GLY A 132 -20.60 25.42 -20.52
C GLY A 132 -19.49 26.41 -20.16
N TYR A 133 -18.39 26.45 -20.92
CA TYR A 133 -17.32 27.42 -20.71
C TYR A 133 -17.60 28.75 -21.43
N PRO A 134 -17.02 29.88 -20.97
CA PRO A 134 -17.23 31.20 -21.59
C PRO A 134 -16.89 31.24 -23.08
N THR A 135 -15.90 30.45 -23.51
CA THR A 135 -15.53 30.35 -24.93
C THR A 135 -16.67 29.80 -25.79
N HIS A 136 -17.42 28.82 -25.28
CA HIS A 136 -18.56 28.26 -26.01
C HIS A 136 -19.70 29.29 -26.14
N GLU A 137 -20.03 30.01 -25.06
CA GLU A 137 -21.03 31.10 -25.08
C GLU A 137 -20.63 32.22 -26.05
N TRP A 138 -19.36 32.64 -26.02
CA TRP A 138 -18.81 33.66 -26.90
C TRP A 138 -18.90 33.26 -28.37
N LEU A 139 -18.54 32.01 -28.70
CA LEU A 139 -18.52 31.52 -30.07
C LEU A 139 -19.94 31.42 -30.66
N LEU A 140 -20.92 31.00 -29.85
CA LEU A 140 -22.33 31.01 -30.26
C LEU A 140 -22.87 32.43 -30.53
N ARG A 141 -22.34 33.44 -29.83
CA ARG A 141 -22.81 34.83 -29.93
C ARG A 141 -22.14 35.62 -31.04
N GLU A 142 -20.81 35.60 -31.10
CA GLU A 142 -20.02 36.40 -32.05
C GLU A 142 -19.78 35.68 -33.38
N HIS A 143 -19.80 34.34 -33.37
CA HIS A 143 -19.41 33.48 -34.49
C HIS A 143 -20.45 32.36 -34.76
N PRO A 144 -21.73 32.71 -34.97
CA PRO A 144 -22.82 31.73 -35.02
C PRO A 144 -22.73 30.73 -36.19
N ARG A 145 -21.87 30.98 -37.18
CA ARG A 145 -21.66 30.08 -38.32
C ARG A 145 -20.38 29.25 -38.23
N ALA A 146 -19.58 29.44 -37.18
CA ALA A 146 -18.38 28.64 -36.97
C ALA A 146 -18.74 27.15 -36.74
N ARG A 147 -17.88 26.25 -37.20
CA ARG A 147 -18.07 24.80 -37.01
C ARG A 147 -17.57 24.38 -35.63
N VAL A 148 -18.49 24.24 -34.68
CA VAL A 148 -18.15 23.97 -33.27
C VAL A 148 -18.13 22.47 -32.98
N VAL A 149 -17.08 21.99 -32.33
CA VAL A 149 -16.99 20.65 -31.75
C VAL A 149 -17.07 20.80 -30.23
N VAL A 150 -18.26 20.60 -29.67
CA VAL A 150 -18.47 20.71 -28.22
C VAL A 150 -17.99 19.42 -27.55
N VAL A 151 -17.11 19.56 -26.56
CA VAL A 151 -16.57 18.46 -25.76
C VAL A 151 -16.83 18.71 -24.28
N ASP A 152 -16.62 17.69 -23.44
CA ASP A 152 -16.98 17.78 -22.02
C ASP A 152 -15.88 18.47 -21.18
N ASP A 153 -14.61 18.25 -21.51
CA ASP A 153 -13.46 18.80 -20.77
C ASP A 153 -12.28 19.24 -21.68
N THR A 154 -11.30 19.93 -21.09
CA THR A 154 -10.11 20.44 -21.81
C THR A 154 -9.26 19.32 -22.42
N LEU A 155 -9.13 18.17 -21.76
CA LEU A 155 -8.36 17.04 -22.28
C LEU A 155 -9.05 16.40 -23.49
N ALA A 156 -10.36 16.24 -23.45
CA ALA A 156 -11.17 15.80 -24.58
C ALA A 156 -11.03 16.75 -25.77
N ALA A 157 -10.95 18.06 -25.53
CA ALA A 157 -10.71 19.07 -26.55
C ALA A 157 -9.34 18.90 -27.22
N LEU A 158 -8.29 18.79 -26.41
CA LEU A 158 -6.92 18.59 -26.88
C LEU A 158 -6.77 17.29 -27.67
N ARG A 159 -7.34 16.18 -27.18
CA ARG A 159 -7.36 14.89 -27.89
C ARG A 159 -8.12 14.98 -29.21
N ALA A 160 -9.24 15.72 -29.25
CA ALA A 160 -9.98 15.93 -30.49
C ALA A 160 -9.12 16.62 -31.56
N VAL A 161 -8.31 17.60 -31.17
CA VAL A 161 -7.36 18.25 -32.09
C VAL A 161 -6.22 17.31 -32.47
N ALA A 162 -5.63 16.62 -31.49
CA ALA A 162 -4.49 15.72 -31.73
C ALA A 162 -4.84 14.58 -32.70
N GLU A 163 -6.06 14.07 -32.62
CA GLU A 163 -6.60 13.00 -33.47
C GLU A 163 -7.22 13.51 -34.79
N GLY A 164 -7.31 14.83 -34.99
CA GLY A 164 -7.90 15.44 -36.18
C GLY A 164 -9.44 15.40 -36.25
N ARG A 165 -10.13 15.11 -35.13
CA ARG A 165 -11.58 15.27 -34.98
C ARG A 165 -12.00 16.74 -34.93
N ALA A 166 -11.13 17.60 -34.40
CA ALA A 166 -11.18 19.06 -34.52
C ALA A 166 -9.88 19.57 -35.18
N ASP A 167 -9.91 20.78 -35.72
CA ASP A 167 -8.75 21.39 -36.36
C ASP A 167 -8.00 22.29 -35.37
N VAL A 168 -8.75 23.00 -34.52
CA VAL A 168 -8.23 23.91 -33.49
C VAL A 168 -9.06 23.76 -32.21
N TYR A 169 -8.44 23.90 -31.05
CA TYR A 169 -9.09 24.07 -29.75
C TYR A 169 -8.92 25.51 -29.29
N ARG A 170 -9.97 26.13 -28.72
CA ARG A 170 -9.87 27.47 -28.12
C ARG A 170 -10.20 27.38 -26.62
N GLY A 171 -9.23 27.70 -25.77
CA GLY A 171 -9.47 27.70 -24.33
C GLY A 171 -8.30 28.24 -23.52
N ALA A 172 -8.36 28.09 -22.20
CA ALA A 172 -7.39 28.70 -21.30
C ALA A 172 -6.00 28.04 -21.43
N LEU A 173 -4.95 28.84 -21.58
CA LEU A 173 -3.58 28.37 -21.84
C LEU A 173 -3.06 27.45 -20.73
N THR A 174 -3.27 27.84 -19.47
CA THR A 174 -2.75 27.13 -18.29
C THR A 174 -3.19 25.67 -18.19
N PRO A 175 -4.51 25.36 -18.11
CA PRO A 175 -4.97 23.97 -18.03
C PRO A 175 -4.59 23.18 -19.29
N ALA A 176 -4.64 23.83 -20.46
CA ALA A 176 -4.29 23.18 -21.71
C ALA A 176 -2.81 22.78 -21.77
N HIS A 177 -1.90 23.69 -21.37
CA HIS A 177 -0.47 23.42 -21.32
C HIS A 177 -0.14 22.31 -20.33
N TYR A 178 -0.71 22.37 -19.12
CA TYR A 178 -0.53 21.34 -18.10
C TYR A 178 -0.92 19.95 -18.64
N LEU A 179 -2.04 19.86 -19.35
CA LEU A 179 -2.51 18.61 -19.94
C LEU A 179 -1.69 18.16 -21.15
N ILE A 180 -1.23 19.07 -22.01
CA ILE A 180 -0.34 18.75 -23.14
C ILE A 180 0.95 18.09 -22.64
N GLU A 181 1.55 18.64 -21.58
CA GLU A 181 2.78 18.08 -20.99
C GLU A 181 2.51 16.74 -20.30
N ARG A 182 1.48 16.67 -19.44
CA ARG A 182 1.16 15.46 -18.67
C ARG A 182 0.79 14.27 -19.57
N GLU A 183 0.05 14.53 -20.65
CA GLU A 183 -0.48 13.51 -21.55
C GLU A 183 0.40 13.29 -22.79
N LEU A 184 1.56 13.97 -22.86
CA LEU A 184 2.55 13.85 -23.94
C LEU A 184 1.97 14.09 -25.34
N LEU A 185 1.09 15.09 -25.49
CA LEU A 185 0.47 15.46 -26.76
C LEU A 185 1.41 16.27 -27.66
N ALA A 186 2.53 15.64 -28.05
CA ALA A 186 3.67 16.29 -28.70
C ALA A 186 3.37 16.84 -30.11
N ASN A 187 2.26 16.45 -30.73
CA ASN A 187 1.84 16.93 -32.05
C ASN A 187 1.01 18.23 -31.99
N LEU A 188 0.72 18.74 -30.79
CA LEU A 188 -0.01 19.99 -30.59
C LEU A 188 0.95 21.17 -30.42
N GLU A 189 0.46 22.36 -30.79
CA GLU A 189 1.12 23.64 -30.56
C GLU A 189 0.09 24.74 -30.27
N VAL A 190 0.50 25.74 -29.48
CA VAL A 190 -0.31 26.93 -29.24
C VAL A 190 -0.15 27.87 -30.43
N LEU A 191 -1.26 28.27 -31.02
CA LEU A 191 -1.37 29.12 -32.20
C LEU A 191 -1.50 30.60 -31.82
N SER A 192 -0.92 31.46 -32.65
CA SER A 192 -0.68 32.89 -32.37
C SER A 192 -1.89 33.82 -32.56
N THR A 193 -3.10 33.32 -32.78
CA THR A 193 -4.19 34.08 -33.40
C THR A 193 -5.29 34.46 -32.42
N GLY A 194 -5.02 35.31 -31.41
CA GLY A 194 -6.10 35.80 -30.53
C GLY A 194 -5.67 36.52 -29.25
N LEU A 195 -4.85 37.57 -29.35
CA LEU A 195 -4.09 38.16 -28.23
C LEU A 195 -4.90 38.93 -27.16
N ASN A 196 -6.21 39.11 -27.29
CA ASN A 196 -6.99 39.94 -26.36
C ASN A 196 -8.00 39.17 -25.50
N ALA A 197 -8.15 37.85 -25.71
CA ALA A 197 -9.10 37.06 -24.94
C ALA A 197 -8.46 36.55 -23.65
N THR A 198 -9.08 36.87 -22.52
CA THR A 198 -8.69 36.37 -21.20
C THR A 198 -9.89 35.77 -20.51
N THR A 199 -9.67 34.73 -19.72
CA THR A 199 -10.64 34.20 -18.77
C THR A 199 -10.19 34.62 -17.38
N ALA A 200 -11.03 35.39 -16.71
CA ALA A 200 -10.84 35.81 -15.33
C ALA A 200 -11.76 34.99 -14.42
N LEU A 201 -11.20 34.39 -13.38
CA LEU A 201 -11.91 33.54 -12.42
C LEU A 201 -12.16 34.31 -11.12
N SER A 202 -13.40 34.18 -10.65
CA SER A 202 -13.90 34.73 -9.41
C SER A 202 -14.53 33.62 -8.57
N PHE A 203 -14.80 33.91 -7.30
CA PHE A 203 -15.74 33.13 -6.50
C PHE A 203 -17.15 33.65 -6.81
N ALA A 204 -18.10 32.74 -6.98
CA ALA A 204 -19.49 33.10 -7.24
C ALA A 204 -20.39 32.65 -6.08
N SER A 205 -21.39 33.46 -5.72
CA SER A 205 -22.37 33.15 -4.68
C SER A 205 -23.72 33.75 -5.04
N ALA A 206 -24.81 33.18 -4.55
CA ALA A 206 -26.12 33.84 -4.59
C ALA A 206 -26.20 35.06 -3.65
N SER A 207 -25.28 35.18 -2.68
CA SER A 207 -25.25 36.27 -1.70
C SER A 207 -24.22 37.34 -2.06
N GLN A 208 -24.68 38.58 -2.21
CA GLN A 208 -23.81 39.74 -2.38
C GLN A 208 -22.94 39.99 -1.12
N ASP A 209 -23.46 39.69 0.06
CA ASP A 209 -22.74 39.83 1.33
C ASP A 209 -21.58 38.83 1.44
N ALA A 210 -21.77 37.60 0.91
CA ALA A 210 -20.72 36.60 0.81
C ALA A 210 -19.57 37.10 -0.08
N CYS A 211 -19.91 37.57 -1.30
CA CYS A 211 -18.91 38.12 -2.21
C CYS A 211 -18.17 39.32 -1.61
N ALA A 212 -18.87 40.22 -0.91
CA ALA A 212 -18.24 41.35 -0.23
C ALA A 212 -17.28 40.93 0.90
N ALA A 213 -17.57 39.84 1.62
CA ALA A 213 -16.68 39.28 2.64
C ALA A 213 -15.41 38.68 2.00
N LEU A 214 -15.58 37.90 0.93
CA LEU A 214 -14.49 37.29 0.18
C LEU A 214 -13.60 38.35 -0.49
N ASP A 215 -14.19 39.41 -1.05
CA ASP A 215 -13.46 40.52 -1.67
C ASP A 215 -12.57 41.25 -0.67
N ALA A 216 -13.07 41.54 0.54
CA ALA A 216 -12.26 42.14 1.58
C ALA A 216 -11.05 41.26 1.96
N ALA A 217 -11.20 39.93 1.91
CA ALA A 217 -10.12 39.00 2.17
C ALA A 217 -9.12 38.94 1.00
N LEU A 218 -9.60 38.95 -0.24
CA LEU A 218 -8.75 39.03 -1.44
C LEU A 218 -7.92 40.33 -1.44
N ASP A 219 -8.54 41.46 -1.10
CA ASP A 219 -7.85 42.75 -0.94
C ASP A 219 -6.78 42.71 0.15
N TRP A 220 -7.08 42.05 1.26
CA TRP A 220 -6.13 41.88 2.36
C TRP A 220 -4.93 41.00 1.99
N ILE A 221 -5.15 39.94 1.20
CA ILE A 221 -4.09 39.07 0.67
C ILE A 221 -3.22 39.85 -0.34
N GLY A 222 -3.86 40.64 -1.20
CA GLY A 222 -3.22 41.47 -2.22
C GLY A 222 -2.57 40.68 -3.37
N ALA A 223 -2.20 41.38 -4.44
CA ALA A 223 -1.65 40.78 -5.65
C ALA A 223 -0.37 39.97 -5.42
N ALA A 224 0.51 40.41 -4.51
CA ALA A 224 1.74 39.68 -4.17
C ALA A 224 1.45 38.35 -3.45
N GLY A 225 0.47 38.34 -2.55
CA GLY A 225 0.03 37.12 -1.86
C GLY A 225 -0.61 36.13 -2.83
N LEU A 226 -1.48 36.60 -3.72
CA LEU A 226 -2.10 35.77 -4.75
C LEU A 226 -1.07 35.16 -5.72
N ARG A 227 -0.05 35.93 -6.14
CA ARG A 227 1.07 35.42 -6.95
C ARG A 227 1.85 34.31 -6.23
N THR A 228 2.09 34.47 -4.94
CA THR A 228 2.82 33.47 -4.14
C THR A 228 2.05 32.15 -4.05
N VAL A 229 0.72 32.24 -3.93
CA VAL A 229 -0.16 31.06 -3.91
C VAL A 229 -0.18 30.38 -5.28
N ALA A 230 -0.41 31.15 -6.35
CA ALA A 230 -0.52 30.59 -7.69
C ALA A 230 0.82 30.04 -8.23
N GLY A 231 1.95 30.62 -7.84
CA GLY A 231 3.29 30.17 -8.22
C GLY A 231 3.70 28.79 -7.67
N ARG A 232 2.93 28.20 -6.75
CA ARG A 232 3.17 26.82 -6.26
C ARG A 232 2.77 25.75 -7.27
N TRP A 233 1.81 26.06 -8.13
CA TRP A 233 1.16 25.07 -8.99
C TRP A 233 1.77 24.98 -10.38
N GLN A 234 2.66 25.90 -10.76
CA GLN A 234 3.24 25.97 -12.11
C GLN A 234 4.66 26.55 -12.12
N PRO A 235 5.49 26.17 -13.11
CA PRO A 235 6.76 26.82 -13.36
C PRO A 235 6.55 28.30 -13.73
N GLU A 236 7.56 29.12 -13.43
CA GLU A 236 7.51 30.60 -13.49
C GLU A 236 7.12 31.16 -14.89
N TYR A 237 7.25 30.35 -15.95
CA TYR A 237 6.86 30.70 -17.33
C TYR A 237 5.38 30.52 -17.66
N LEU A 238 4.55 30.05 -16.72
CA LEU A 238 3.09 30.08 -16.82
C LEU A 238 2.48 30.90 -15.68
N ALA A 239 3.27 31.81 -15.09
CA ALA A 239 2.89 32.56 -13.90
C ALA A 239 1.51 33.18 -14.06
N LEU A 240 0.60 32.68 -13.22
CA LEU A 240 -0.77 33.14 -13.09
C LEU A 240 -0.73 34.50 -12.36
N THR A 241 -0.65 35.58 -13.11
CA THR A 241 -0.66 36.92 -12.53
C THR A 241 -2.07 37.51 -12.57
N PRO A 242 -2.51 38.20 -11.49
CA PRO A 242 -3.46 39.29 -11.64
C PRO A 242 -2.70 40.46 -12.28
N GLU A 243 -2.31 40.33 -13.55
CA GLU A 243 -1.74 41.44 -14.28
C GLU A 243 -2.86 42.45 -14.57
N LEU A 244 -2.80 43.56 -13.84
CA LEU A 244 -3.32 44.85 -14.28
C LEU A 244 -3.07 44.97 -15.77
N ARG A 245 -4.15 44.99 -16.57
CA ARG A 245 -4.06 45.33 -17.99
C ARG A 245 -3.20 46.59 -18.09
N PRO A 246 -2.09 46.59 -18.84
CA PRO A 246 -1.36 47.83 -19.07
C PRO A 246 -2.34 48.85 -19.64
N VAL A 247 -2.25 50.08 -19.15
CA VAL A 247 -3.07 51.16 -19.68
C VAL A 247 -2.63 51.39 -21.12
N LEU A 248 -3.42 50.88 -22.06
CA LEU A 248 -3.16 51.05 -23.48
C LEU A 248 -3.37 52.52 -23.84
N PRO A 249 -2.51 53.11 -24.69
CA PRO A 249 -2.76 54.42 -25.25
C PRO A 249 -4.09 54.44 -26.01
N SER A 250 -4.77 55.57 -26.03
CA SER A 250 -6.02 55.70 -26.78
C SER A 250 -5.75 55.51 -28.28
N HIS A 251 -6.71 54.90 -29.00
CA HIS A 251 -6.58 54.70 -30.46
C HIS A 251 -6.24 56.01 -31.21
N GLY A 252 -6.79 57.15 -30.79
CA GLY A 252 -6.46 58.46 -31.37
C GLY A 252 -5.01 58.88 -31.14
N ALA A 253 -4.43 58.57 -29.97
CA ALA A 253 -3.03 58.88 -29.67
C ALA A 253 -2.06 58.01 -30.50
N VAL A 254 -2.39 56.74 -30.73
CA VAL A 254 -1.58 55.85 -31.57
C VAL A 254 -1.71 56.21 -33.05
N ALA A 255 -2.93 56.51 -33.53
CA ALA A 255 -3.16 56.93 -34.91
C ALA A 255 -2.40 58.22 -35.27
N ALA A 256 -2.23 59.14 -34.31
CA ALA A 256 -1.45 60.37 -34.49
C ALA A 256 0.05 60.12 -34.71
N LEU A 257 0.58 58.92 -34.43
CA LEU A 257 1.97 58.56 -34.68
C LEU A 257 2.27 58.35 -36.17
N GLY A 258 1.24 58.14 -37.00
CA GLY A 258 1.37 57.86 -38.43
C GLY A 258 1.95 56.47 -38.72
N GLU A 259 2.34 56.24 -39.99
CA GLU A 259 3.05 55.03 -40.39
C GLU A 259 4.50 55.06 -39.89
N VAL A 260 4.87 54.08 -39.06
CA VAL A 260 6.22 53.95 -38.48
C VAL A 260 7.10 53.08 -39.36
N ARG A 261 8.31 53.55 -39.70
CA ARG A 261 9.29 52.78 -40.48
C ARG A 261 10.20 52.01 -39.54
N VAL A 262 10.26 50.70 -39.76
CA VAL A 262 10.86 49.75 -38.82
C VAL A 262 11.89 48.92 -39.55
N LEU A 263 13.15 49.05 -39.16
CA LEU A 263 14.30 48.38 -39.77
C LEU A 263 14.61 47.06 -39.05
N PHE A 264 15.12 46.09 -39.81
CA PHE A 264 15.71 44.87 -39.25
C PHE A 264 16.87 44.39 -40.11
N ASP A 265 17.85 43.75 -39.47
CA ASP A 265 18.96 43.08 -40.14
C ASP A 265 18.44 41.77 -40.76
N ALA A 266 18.48 41.66 -42.08
CA ALA A 266 18.02 40.48 -42.82
C ALA A 266 19.01 39.30 -42.73
N SER A 267 20.25 39.54 -42.34
CA SER A 267 21.30 38.51 -42.19
C SER A 267 21.32 37.85 -40.80
N PHE A 268 20.43 38.27 -39.90
CA PHE A 268 20.45 37.90 -38.48
C PHE A 268 19.47 36.76 -38.15
N GLY A 269 19.27 35.83 -39.09
CA GLY A 269 18.39 34.67 -38.89
C GLY A 269 18.95 33.70 -37.84
N PRO A 270 18.11 33.08 -36.98
CA PRO A 270 16.65 33.06 -36.98
C PRO A 270 15.96 34.21 -36.20
N ILE A 271 16.72 35.19 -35.71
CA ILE A 271 16.17 36.33 -34.96
C ILE A 271 15.44 37.30 -35.89
N SER A 272 16.05 37.66 -37.01
CA SER A 272 15.39 38.42 -38.08
C SER A 272 15.95 38.02 -39.44
N ALA A 273 15.07 37.67 -40.36
CA ALA A 273 15.40 37.20 -41.69
C ALA A 273 14.31 37.58 -42.70
N VAL A 274 14.55 37.29 -43.97
CA VAL A 274 13.57 37.42 -45.04
C VAL A 274 13.40 36.05 -45.69
N ALA A 275 12.15 35.58 -45.83
CA ALA A 275 11.86 34.34 -46.55
C ALA A 275 11.98 34.53 -48.07
N ASP A 276 11.97 33.42 -48.82
CA ASP A 276 12.12 33.43 -50.28
C ASP A 276 11.04 34.26 -51.01
N ASP A 277 9.86 34.39 -50.41
CA ASP A 277 8.75 35.21 -50.92
C ASP A 277 8.85 36.70 -50.57
N GLY A 278 9.94 37.11 -49.90
CA GLY A 278 10.18 38.48 -49.46
C GLY A 278 9.53 38.86 -48.13
N THR A 279 8.86 37.92 -47.44
CA THR A 279 8.20 38.21 -46.15
C THR A 279 9.23 38.28 -45.00
N PRO A 280 9.11 39.27 -44.09
CA PRO A 280 9.93 39.30 -42.87
C PRO A 280 9.61 38.11 -41.96
N THR A 281 10.64 37.40 -41.53
CA THR A 281 10.53 36.23 -40.65
C THR A 281 11.50 36.32 -39.46
N GLY A 282 11.28 35.49 -38.44
CA GLY A 282 12.12 35.44 -37.25
C GLY A 282 11.47 36.05 -36.00
N LEU A 283 12.14 35.87 -34.86
CA LEU A 283 11.65 36.29 -33.54
C LEU A 283 11.31 37.79 -33.47
N ALA A 284 12.23 38.65 -33.93
CA ALA A 284 12.10 40.09 -33.73
C ALA A 284 10.94 40.70 -34.56
N PRO A 285 10.77 40.40 -35.87
CA PRO A 285 9.58 40.80 -36.63
C PRO A 285 8.27 40.27 -36.05
N ALA A 286 8.24 39.00 -35.62
CA ALA A 286 7.04 38.39 -35.06
C ALA A 286 6.61 39.05 -33.74
N LEU A 287 7.56 39.29 -32.84
CA LEU A 287 7.28 39.94 -31.57
C LEU A 287 6.88 41.41 -31.74
N PHE A 288 7.55 42.15 -32.62
CA PHE A 288 7.20 43.54 -32.90
C PHE A 288 5.80 43.65 -33.49
N LYS A 289 5.46 42.77 -34.44
CA LYS A 289 4.10 42.69 -35.00
C LYS A 289 3.06 42.54 -33.88
N ARG A 290 3.25 41.60 -32.94
CA ARG A 290 2.32 41.44 -31.80
C ARG A 290 2.22 42.69 -30.94
N ALA A 291 3.35 43.32 -30.62
CA ALA A 291 3.37 44.54 -29.80
C ALA A 291 2.69 45.72 -30.51
N ALA A 292 2.90 45.87 -31.82
CA ALA A 292 2.29 46.91 -32.64
C ALA A 292 0.78 46.69 -32.82
N ASP A 293 0.36 45.46 -33.10
CA ASP A 293 -1.04 45.09 -33.29
C ASP A 293 -1.85 45.30 -31.99
N ALA A 294 -1.25 45.05 -30.82
CA ALA A 294 -1.89 45.25 -29.51
C ALA A 294 -2.31 46.71 -29.23
N ILE A 295 -1.64 47.68 -29.87
CA ILE A 295 -1.95 49.12 -29.75
C ILE A 295 -2.56 49.70 -31.03
N GLY A 296 -2.71 48.90 -32.09
CA GLY A 296 -3.16 49.37 -33.40
C GLY A 296 -2.18 50.32 -34.09
N LEU A 297 -0.87 50.10 -33.90
CA LEU A 297 0.17 50.89 -34.55
C LEU A 297 0.25 50.56 -36.04
N HIS A 298 0.25 51.57 -36.90
CA HIS A 298 0.54 51.39 -38.32
C HIS A 298 2.05 51.41 -38.55
N TYR A 299 2.59 50.37 -39.20
CA TYR A 299 4.02 50.26 -39.42
C TYR A 299 4.36 49.58 -40.74
N ARG A 300 5.59 49.80 -41.20
CA ARG A 300 6.19 49.11 -42.34
C ARG A 300 7.57 48.56 -41.96
N LEU A 301 7.73 47.25 -42.13
CA LEU A 301 9.00 46.55 -41.94
C LEU A 301 9.88 46.72 -43.19
N ILE A 302 11.15 47.06 -42.98
CA ILE A 302 12.12 47.38 -44.03
C ILE A 302 13.42 46.58 -43.77
N PRO A 303 13.76 45.59 -44.60
CA PRO A 303 15.00 44.82 -44.41
C PRO A 303 16.24 45.67 -44.74
N ARG A 304 17.33 45.40 -44.05
CA ARG A 304 18.67 45.90 -44.35
C ARG A 304 19.69 44.76 -44.40
N PRO A 305 20.76 44.88 -45.21
CA PRO A 305 21.74 43.81 -45.36
C PRO A 305 22.52 43.50 -44.07
N SER A 306 22.69 44.50 -43.21
CA SER A 306 23.41 44.38 -41.94
C SER A 306 22.82 45.29 -40.86
N PHE A 307 23.14 45.01 -39.60
CA PHE A 307 22.82 45.90 -38.48
C PHE A 307 23.44 47.29 -38.64
N GLU A 308 24.66 47.40 -39.16
CA GLU A 308 25.33 48.69 -39.39
C GLU A 308 24.55 49.56 -40.38
N ASP A 309 24.07 48.98 -41.49
CA ASP A 309 23.23 49.67 -42.46
C ASP A 309 21.91 50.14 -41.82
N ALA A 310 21.30 49.31 -40.96
CA ALA A 310 20.09 49.67 -40.23
C ALA A 310 20.35 50.81 -39.23
N GLN A 311 21.46 50.77 -38.50
CA GLN A 311 21.84 51.80 -37.54
C GLN A 311 22.13 53.14 -38.23
N ALA A 312 22.85 53.13 -39.36
CA ALA A 312 23.13 54.32 -40.15
C ALA A 312 21.83 54.98 -40.65
N ASP A 313 20.87 54.20 -41.14
CA ASP A 313 19.58 54.71 -41.61
C ASP A 313 18.71 55.26 -40.47
N LEU A 314 18.74 54.66 -39.27
CA LEU A 314 18.06 55.19 -38.09
C LEU A 314 18.65 56.55 -37.68
N ILE A 315 19.98 56.67 -37.60
CA ILE A 315 20.67 57.92 -37.24
C ILE A 315 20.41 59.02 -38.27
N GLN A 316 20.32 58.67 -39.56
CA GLN A 316 19.99 59.60 -40.65
C GLN A 316 18.49 59.97 -40.71
N GLY A 317 17.65 59.46 -39.80
CA GLY A 317 16.22 59.77 -39.76
C GLY A 317 15.38 59.10 -40.87
N LYS A 318 15.94 58.10 -41.56
CA LYS A 318 15.23 57.33 -42.59
C LYS A 318 14.25 56.32 -42.01
N ALA A 319 14.35 56.01 -40.73
CA ALA A 319 13.42 55.17 -39.99
C ALA A 319 13.36 55.54 -38.50
N GLU A 320 12.42 54.94 -37.78
CA GLU A 320 12.13 55.25 -36.39
C GLU A 320 12.53 54.13 -35.42
N VAL A 321 12.58 52.88 -35.88
CA VAL A 321 12.77 51.70 -35.01
C VAL A 321 13.74 50.70 -35.65
N ILE A 322 14.60 50.07 -34.86
CA ILE A 322 15.34 48.83 -35.21
C ILE A 322 14.85 47.70 -34.31
N LEU A 323 14.59 46.53 -34.89
CA LEU A 323 13.94 45.42 -34.17
C LEU A 323 14.85 44.63 -33.22
N ALA A 324 16.13 44.47 -33.53
CA ALA A 324 17.04 43.65 -32.75
C ALA A 324 18.35 44.41 -32.50
N ALA A 325 18.42 45.10 -31.37
CA ALA A 325 19.59 45.88 -30.97
C ALA A 325 19.94 45.63 -29.51
N VAL A 326 21.24 45.48 -29.23
CA VAL A 326 21.76 45.44 -27.86
C VAL A 326 22.03 46.86 -27.37
N ARG A 327 21.62 47.16 -26.13
CA ARG A 327 21.82 48.45 -25.47
C ARG A 327 23.30 48.68 -25.18
N THR A 328 23.85 49.79 -25.65
CA THR A 328 25.22 50.24 -25.34
C THR A 328 25.23 51.73 -25.02
N LEU A 329 26.20 52.18 -24.22
CA LEU A 329 26.36 53.61 -23.88
C LEU A 329 26.44 54.52 -25.12
N GLU A 330 26.96 54.01 -26.23
CA GLU A 330 27.04 54.74 -27.49
C GLU A 330 25.65 54.89 -28.14
N ARG A 331 24.88 53.79 -28.22
CA ARG A 331 23.57 53.78 -28.87
C ARG A 331 22.50 54.56 -28.09
N GLU A 332 22.63 54.63 -26.77
CA GLU A 332 21.74 55.43 -25.91
C GLU A 332 21.78 56.94 -26.20
N ARG A 333 22.83 57.43 -26.85
CA ARG A 333 22.93 58.85 -27.23
C ARG A 333 21.91 59.25 -28.30
N SER A 334 21.46 58.29 -29.11
CA SER A 334 20.58 58.53 -30.26
C SER A 334 19.29 57.70 -30.24
N ALA A 335 19.08 56.86 -29.22
CA ALA A 335 17.92 55.99 -29.14
C ALA A 335 17.45 55.66 -27.71
N VAL A 336 16.17 55.33 -27.61
CA VAL A 336 15.49 54.76 -26.44
C VAL A 336 15.24 53.27 -26.70
N PHE A 337 15.47 52.42 -25.71
CA PHE A 337 15.32 50.98 -25.83
C PHE A 337 14.05 50.48 -25.16
N VAL A 338 13.28 49.63 -25.86
CA VAL A 338 12.10 48.93 -25.34
C VAL A 338 12.40 47.43 -25.34
N GLY A 339 12.38 46.81 -24.16
CA GLY A 339 12.92 45.47 -23.92
C GLY A 339 13.75 45.42 -22.64
N PRO A 340 14.60 44.38 -22.46
CA PRO A 340 14.95 43.34 -23.43
C PRO A 340 13.86 42.28 -23.60
N TYR A 341 13.84 41.63 -24.77
CA TYR A 341 12.92 40.52 -25.07
C TYR A 341 13.62 39.18 -25.28
N TYR A 342 14.94 39.19 -25.40
CA TYR A 342 15.79 38.02 -25.55
C TYR A 342 17.16 38.33 -24.94
N SER A 343 17.77 37.38 -24.23
CA SER A 343 19.09 37.55 -23.62
C SER A 343 19.82 36.23 -23.58
N GLU A 344 20.91 36.12 -24.33
CA GLU A 344 21.79 34.95 -24.38
C GLU A 344 23.24 35.40 -24.59
N PRO A 345 24.25 34.62 -24.16
CA PRO A 345 25.65 34.95 -24.43
C PRO A 345 25.96 34.92 -25.93
N ALA A 346 27.00 35.64 -26.34
CA ALA A 346 27.53 35.50 -27.70
C ALA A 346 28.29 34.18 -27.83
N ALA A 347 28.22 33.54 -29.00
CA ALA A 347 28.93 32.31 -29.30
C ALA A 347 30.26 32.58 -29.98
N ILE A 348 31.28 31.82 -29.60
CA ILE A 348 32.55 31.70 -30.31
C ILE A 348 32.43 30.49 -31.25
N VAL A 349 32.65 30.71 -32.54
CA VAL A 349 32.59 29.69 -33.58
C VAL A 349 33.98 29.46 -34.17
N SER A 350 34.33 28.21 -34.43
CA SER A 350 35.62 27.82 -35.03
C SER A 350 35.49 26.60 -35.93
N LEU A 351 36.57 26.28 -36.65
CA LEU A 351 36.69 25.02 -37.39
C LEU A 351 36.48 23.82 -36.45
N ARG A 352 35.82 22.79 -36.96
CA ARG A 352 35.55 21.56 -36.21
C ARG A 352 36.85 20.91 -35.73
N GLY A 353 36.91 20.56 -34.44
CA GLY A 353 38.10 19.99 -33.80
C GLY A 353 39.07 21.02 -33.21
N VAL A 354 38.88 22.32 -33.47
CA VAL A 354 39.59 23.40 -32.79
C VAL A 354 38.63 24.04 -31.78
N ALA A 355 39.00 24.08 -30.50
CA ALA A 355 38.15 24.56 -29.43
C ALA A 355 38.70 25.84 -28.79
N TRP A 356 37.85 26.88 -28.70
CA TRP A 356 38.16 28.14 -28.05
C TRP A 356 37.10 28.43 -26.97
N PRO A 357 37.31 27.96 -25.73
CA PRO A 357 36.28 28.02 -24.69
C PRO A 357 35.97 29.45 -24.22
N SER A 358 36.86 30.41 -24.47
CA SER A 358 36.70 31.81 -24.04
C SER A 358 37.50 32.77 -24.92
N LEU A 359 37.19 34.07 -24.83
CA LEU A 359 37.96 35.14 -25.46
C LEU A 359 39.44 35.15 -25.04
N GLY A 360 39.73 34.81 -23.78
CA GLY A 360 41.09 34.76 -23.27
C GLY A 360 41.94 33.68 -23.94
N ALA A 361 41.34 32.55 -24.30
CA ALA A 361 42.03 31.47 -25.02
C ALA A 361 42.48 31.89 -26.43
N LEU A 362 41.84 32.92 -27.00
CA LEU A 362 42.14 33.44 -28.34
C LEU A 362 43.24 34.50 -28.37
N ALA A 363 43.93 34.80 -27.26
CA ALA A 363 44.92 35.87 -27.22
C ALA A 363 45.98 35.75 -28.34
N GLY A 364 46.12 36.79 -29.16
CA GLY A 364 47.04 36.83 -30.31
C GLY A 364 46.47 36.28 -31.63
N HIS A 365 45.28 35.66 -31.60
CA HIS A 365 44.62 35.11 -32.78
C HIS A 365 43.69 36.11 -33.46
N ARG A 366 43.26 35.74 -34.68
CA ARG A 366 42.33 36.51 -35.51
C ARG A 366 40.89 36.13 -35.17
N LEU A 367 40.09 37.13 -34.85
CA LEU A 367 38.70 36.97 -34.44
C LEU A 367 37.78 37.72 -35.42
N ALA A 368 36.99 36.99 -36.19
CA ALA A 368 35.97 37.55 -37.07
C ALA A 368 34.78 38.08 -36.25
N ILE A 369 34.32 39.28 -36.55
CA ILE A 369 33.20 39.93 -35.86
C ILE A 369 32.52 40.93 -36.81
N ASP A 370 31.19 41.00 -36.80
CA ASP A 370 30.48 41.96 -37.65
C ASP A 370 30.71 43.42 -37.18
N ALA A 371 30.78 44.36 -38.13
CA ALA A 371 31.10 45.77 -37.89
C ALA A 371 30.14 46.47 -36.90
N GLY A 372 28.91 45.96 -36.80
CA GLY A 372 27.88 46.47 -35.89
C GLY A 372 27.84 45.76 -34.52
N HIS A 373 28.75 44.84 -34.22
CA HIS A 373 28.63 43.99 -33.05
C HIS A 373 28.86 44.76 -31.75
N TYR A 374 27.95 44.58 -30.78
CA TYR A 374 27.96 45.32 -29.51
C TYR A 374 29.18 45.03 -28.62
N LEU A 375 29.84 43.88 -28.82
CA LEU A 375 31.03 43.51 -28.06
C LEU A 375 32.33 44.18 -28.53
N ILE A 376 32.36 44.86 -29.70
CA ILE A 376 33.60 45.47 -30.22
C ILE A 376 34.27 46.39 -29.18
N PRO A 377 33.56 47.32 -28.51
CA PRO A 377 34.17 48.19 -27.49
C PRO A 377 34.69 47.41 -26.27
N TYR A 378 33.99 46.35 -25.87
CA TYR A 378 34.40 45.50 -24.74
C TYR A 378 35.66 44.70 -25.09
N ILE A 379 35.67 44.03 -26.25
CA ILE A 379 36.81 43.21 -26.71
C ILE A 379 38.05 44.08 -26.92
N SER A 380 37.90 45.23 -27.56
CA SER A 380 39.01 46.16 -27.83
C SER A 380 39.68 46.67 -26.55
N ARG A 381 38.92 46.81 -25.45
CA ARG A 381 39.42 47.27 -24.16
C ARG A 381 39.99 46.14 -23.30
N ALA A 382 39.28 45.02 -23.21
CA ALA A 382 39.61 43.92 -22.29
C ALA A 382 40.63 42.92 -22.89
N TYR A 383 40.69 42.81 -24.21
CA TYR A 383 41.52 41.84 -24.93
C TYR A 383 42.29 42.50 -26.09
N PRO A 384 43.16 43.48 -25.82
CA PRO A 384 43.85 44.27 -26.85
C PRO A 384 44.81 43.44 -27.73
N SER A 385 45.18 42.23 -27.30
CA SER A 385 46.00 41.29 -28.07
C SER A 385 45.22 40.54 -29.17
N LEU A 386 43.88 40.61 -29.18
CA LEU A 386 43.07 40.00 -30.24
C LEU A 386 43.14 40.84 -31.52
N ARG A 387 43.29 40.17 -32.67
CA ARG A 387 43.26 40.82 -33.98
C ARG A 387 41.86 40.71 -34.57
N LEU A 388 41.08 41.78 -34.50
CA LEU A 388 39.72 41.78 -35.04
C LEU A 388 39.73 41.79 -36.57
N VAL A 389 39.01 40.85 -37.18
CA VAL A 389 38.69 40.81 -38.61
C VAL A 389 37.24 41.30 -38.75
N ILE A 390 37.08 42.56 -39.12
CA ILE A 390 35.75 43.18 -39.21
C ILE A 390 35.08 42.77 -40.53
N VAL A 391 33.90 42.17 -40.43
CA VAL A 391 33.07 41.74 -41.56
C VAL A 391 31.72 42.47 -41.56
N ARG A 392 30.94 42.38 -42.64
CA ARG A 392 29.69 43.13 -42.79
C ARG A 392 28.46 42.47 -42.19
N THR A 393 28.38 41.14 -42.20
CA THR A 393 27.17 40.39 -41.81
C THR A 393 27.53 39.28 -40.82
N ALA A 394 26.53 38.80 -40.08
CA ALA A 394 26.70 37.67 -39.17
C ALA A 394 27.08 36.38 -39.90
N SER A 395 26.53 36.14 -41.10
CA SER A 395 26.95 35.04 -41.99
C SER A 395 28.41 35.18 -42.44
N GLY A 396 28.84 36.40 -42.78
CA GLY A 396 30.21 36.69 -43.19
C GLY A 396 31.25 36.42 -42.10
N VAL A 397 30.84 36.41 -40.82
CA VAL A 397 31.71 35.98 -39.71
C VAL A 397 32.08 34.50 -39.89
N LEU A 398 31.09 33.67 -40.21
CA LEU A 398 31.25 32.23 -40.39
C LEU A 398 32.05 31.91 -41.65
N ASP A 399 31.78 32.62 -42.75
CA ASP A 399 32.55 32.53 -44.00
C ASP A 399 34.04 32.80 -43.76
N ALA A 400 34.37 33.85 -43.00
CA ALA A 400 35.75 34.22 -42.69
C ALA A 400 36.48 33.15 -41.85
N VAL A 401 35.77 32.45 -40.96
CA VAL A 401 36.33 31.31 -40.21
C VAL A 401 36.57 30.11 -41.12
N GLU A 402 35.58 29.77 -41.96
CA GLU A 402 35.69 28.64 -42.89
C GLU A 402 36.84 28.83 -43.90
N ALA A 403 36.98 30.05 -44.44
CA ALA A 403 38.03 30.42 -45.37
C ALA A 403 39.43 30.49 -44.72
N GLY A 404 39.53 30.40 -43.39
CA GLY A 404 40.79 30.53 -42.64
C GLY A 404 41.32 31.97 -42.57
N GLU A 405 40.49 32.96 -42.91
CA GLU A 405 40.78 34.38 -42.76
C GLU A 405 40.78 34.82 -41.29
N ALA A 406 39.99 34.14 -40.45
CA ALA A 406 40.00 34.23 -39.00
C ALA A 406 40.14 32.85 -38.34
N ASP A 407 40.70 32.82 -37.12
CA ASP A 407 40.90 31.59 -36.35
C ASP A 407 39.65 31.20 -35.54
N ALA A 408 38.81 32.20 -35.23
CA ALA A 408 37.48 32.05 -34.66
C ALA A 408 36.59 33.24 -35.06
N GLY A 409 35.28 33.11 -34.88
CA GLY A 409 34.28 34.13 -35.14
C GLY A 409 33.34 34.33 -33.95
N ILE A 410 32.75 35.52 -33.80
CA ILE A 410 31.76 35.81 -32.77
C ILE A 410 30.46 36.30 -33.38
N THR A 411 29.35 35.72 -32.93
CA THR A 411 28.00 36.19 -33.24
C THR A 411 27.01 35.72 -32.16
N ASN A 412 25.72 36.02 -32.33
CA ASN A 412 24.67 35.53 -31.43
C ASN A 412 24.57 33.99 -31.47
N VAL A 413 24.35 33.35 -30.32
CA VAL A 413 24.34 31.87 -30.21
C VAL A 413 23.30 31.21 -31.13
N GLU A 414 22.12 31.79 -31.30
CA GLU A 414 21.07 31.23 -32.17
C GLU A 414 21.42 31.38 -33.64
N VAL A 415 22.03 32.51 -34.00
CA VAL A 415 22.51 32.78 -35.35
C VAL A 415 23.63 31.81 -35.69
N ALA A 416 24.60 31.64 -34.79
CA ALA A 416 25.68 30.68 -34.92
C ALA A 416 25.14 29.25 -35.07
N ALA A 417 24.28 28.81 -34.15
CA ALA A 417 23.72 27.46 -34.16
C ALA A 417 22.96 27.17 -35.46
N ALA A 418 22.09 28.09 -35.90
CA ALA A 418 21.28 27.91 -37.11
C ALA A 418 22.14 27.81 -38.38
N HIS A 419 23.14 28.68 -38.55
CA HIS A 419 23.98 28.66 -39.74
C HIS A 419 24.99 27.50 -39.71
N VAL A 420 25.56 27.17 -38.54
CA VAL A 420 26.43 25.99 -38.39
C VAL A 420 25.67 24.71 -38.75
N GLU A 421 24.40 24.59 -38.36
CA GLU A 421 23.57 23.43 -38.70
C GLU A 421 23.17 23.40 -40.18
N ARG A 422 22.75 24.54 -40.77
CA ARG A 422 22.18 24.58 -42.13
C ARG A 422 23.23 24.64 -43.24
N GLU A 423 24.26 25.45 -43.05
CA GLU A 423 25.19 25.84 -44.12
C GLU A 423 26.59 25.23 -43.92
N PHE A 424 27.03 25.10 -42.66
CA PHE A 424 28.39 24.67 -42.30
C PHE A 424 28.45 23.32 -41.56
N ALA A 425 27.44 22.47 -41.79
CA ALA A 425 27.27 21.20 -41.09
C ALA A 425 28.53 20.34 -41.15
N GLY A 426 29.12 20.10 -39.98
CA GLY A 426 30.31 19.28 -39.82
C GLY A 426 31.64 19.93 -40.22
N ARG A 427 31.64 21.21 -40.64
CA ARG A 427 32.84 22.01 -40.94
C ARG A 427 33.15 23.01 -39.83
N LEU A 428 32.13 23.69 -39.30
CA LEU A 428 32.24 24.60 -38.17
C LEU A 428 31.59 24.00 -36.90
N GLN A 429 31.95 24.54 -35.73
CA GLN A 429 31.34 24.22 -34.44
C GLN A 429 31.27 25.46 -33.54
N VAL A 430 30.26 25.53 -32.68
CA VAL A 430 30.27 26.46 -31.53
C VAL A 430 31.26 25.90 -30.51
N SER A 431 32.33 26.63 -30.23
CA SER A 431 33.47 26.16 -29.43
C SER A 431 33.63 26.83 -28.07
N GLY A 432 32.89 27.91 -27.82
CA GLY A 432 32.84 28.61 -26.53
C GLY A 432 31.72 29.65 -26.50
N LEU A 433 31.52 30.23 -25.32
CA LEU A 433 30.52 31.28 -25.08
C LEU A 433 31.19 32.48 -24.40
N VAL A 434 30.71 33.68 -24.70
CA VAL A 434 31.10 34.92 -24.02
C VAL A 434 29.99 35.25 -23.03
N GLU A 435 30.15 34.78 -21.79
CA GLU A 435 29.16 34.95 -20.72
C GLU A 435 29.08 36.40 -20.22
N ASP A 436 30.21 37.10 -20.23
CA ASP A 436 30.28 38.51 -19.83
C ASP A 436 29.69 39.41 -20.93
N ASN A 437 28.65 40.17 -20.59
CA ASN A 437 27.86 41.04 -21.50
C ASN A 437 26.98 40.22 -22.46
N PRO A 438 25.86 39.65 -21.99
CA PRO A 438 24.96 38.91 -22.85
C PRO A 438 24.31 39.81 -23.93
N SER A 439 23.89 39.17 -25.02
CA SER A 439 23.17 39.79 -26.14
C SER A 439 21.73 40.08 -25.74
N GLU A 440 21.51 41.15 -24.96
CA GLU A 440 20.19 41.64 -24.55
C GLU A 440 19.47 42.38 -25.70
N LEU A 441 18.73 41.64 -26.52
CA LEU A 441 18.03 42.19 -27.68
C LEU A 441 16.80 43.00 -27.25
N SER A 442 16.70 44.21 -27.80
CA SER A 442 15.64 45.18 -27.54
C SER A 442 15.22 45.87 -28.84
N PHE A 443 14.02 46.45 -28.85
CA PHE A 443 13.63 47.41 -29.88
C PHE A 443 14.35 48.74 -29.61
N MET A 444 15.07 49.25 -30.59
CA MET A 444 15.79 50.52 -30.52
C MET A 444 14.98 51.58 -31.26
N VAL A 445 14.42 52.53 -30.53
CA VAL A 445 13.55 53.61 -31.04
C VAL A 445 14.35 54.90 -31.07
N ARG A 446 14.25 55.68 -32.15
CA ARG A 446 14.97 56.96 -32.30
C ARG A 446 14.63 57.92 -31.14
N ALA A 447 15.66 58.57 -30.56
CA ALA A 447 15.51 59.34 -29.31
C ALA A 447 14.64 60.60 -29.44
N ASP A 448 14.48 61.15 -30.64
CA ASP A 448 13.61 62.30 -30.95
C ASP A 448 12.11 61.93 -31.03
N ARG A 449 11.75 60.66 -30.78
CA ARG A 449 10.38 60.15 -30.81
C ARG A 449 9.98 59.47 -29.48
N PRO A 450 10.00 60.17 -28.34
CA PRO A 450 9.69 59.58 -27.03
C PRO A 450 8.25 59.07 -26.93
N GLU A 451 7.28 59.70 -27.63
CA GLU A 451 5.88 59.25 -27.64
C GLU A 451 5.74 57.90 -28.34
N LEU A 452 6.51 57.67 -29.40
CA LEU A 452 6.57 56.39 -30.10
C LEU A 452 7.20 55.31 -29.21
N ALA A 453 8.30 55.63 -28.51
CA ALA A 453 8.92 54.70 -27.58
C ALA A 453 7.98 54.31 -26.43
N GLN A 454 7.19 55.26 -25.92
CA GLN A 454 6.19 54.99 -24.90
C GLN A 454 5.04 54.13 -25.44
N ALA A 455 4.55 54.40 -26.66
CA ALA A 455 3.53 53.57 -27.29
C ALA A 455 4.03 52.14 -27.53
N ILE A 456 5.22 51.96 -28.13
CA ILE A 456 5.82 50.65 -28.35
C ILE A 456 6.04 49.93 -27.02
N ARG A 457 6.41 50.63 -25.93
CA ARG A 457 6.50 50.03 -24.59
C ARG A 457 5.15 49.55 -24.08
N ALA A 458 4.09 50.35 -24.20
CA ALA A 458 2.76 49.93 -23.82
C ALA A 458 2.28 48.70 -24.61
N GLY A 459 2.55 48.65 -25.92
CA GLY A 459 2.26 47.50 -26.75
C GLY A 459 3.13 46.28 -26.41
N PHE A 460 4.41 46.49 -26.14
CA PHE A 460 5.31 45.44 -25.67
C PHE A 460 4.82 44.84 -24.35
N ASP A 461 4.54 45.68 -23.36
CA ASP A 461 4.03 45.31 -22.03
C ASP A 461 2.66 44.63 -22.11
N ALA A 462 1.86 44.93 -23.14
CA ALA A 462 0.60 44.24 -23.40
C ALA A 462 0.77 42.81 -23.96
N VAL A 463 1.91 42.49 -24.59
CA VAL A 463 2.21 41.11 -24.99
C VAL A 463 2.61 40.32 -23.75
N PRO A 464 1.87 39.27 -23.34
CA PRO A 464 2.19 38.48 -22.16
C PRO A 464 3.61 37.91 -22.21
N VAL A 465 4.30 37.85 -21.08
CA VAL A 465 5.68 37.31 -21.01
C VAL A 465 5.75 35.88 -21.60
N ASN A 466 4.71 35.08 -21.40
CA ASN A 466 4.60 33.71 -21.90
C ASN A 466 4.57 33.68 -23.43
N ASP A 467 3.86 34.61 -24.05
CA ASP A 467 3.76 34.74 -25.50
C ASP A 467 5.12 35.11 -26.12
N ARG A 468 5.88 35.98 -25.45
CA ARG A 468 7.25 36.34 -25.88
C ARG A 468 8.18 35.12 -25.83
N ARG A 469 8.13 34.36 -24.73
CA ARG A 469 8.92 33.13 -24.54
C ARG A 469 8.50 32.02 -25.50
N MET A 470 7.21 31.88 -25.77
CA MET A 470 6.68 30.92 -26.73
C MET A 470 7.13 31.25 -28.15
N LEU A 471 7.07 32.53 -28.56
CA LEU A 471 7.61 32.97 -29.84
C LEU A 471 9.10 32.64 -29.97
N ALA A 472 9.89 32.92 -28.92
CA ALA A 472 11.30 32.56 -28.89
C ALA A 472 11.49 31.05 -29.03
N ASN A 473 10.81 30.24 -28.22
CA ASN A 473 10.90 28.78 -28.26
C ASN A 473 10.41 28.16 -29.58
N THR A 474 9.46 28.78 -30.28
CA THR A 474 8.95 28.24 -31.54
C THR A 474 9.84 28.65 -32.72
N LEU A 475 10.29 29.89 -32.76
CA LEU A 475 11.04 30.46 -33.90
C LEU A 475 12.54 30.22 -33.81
N LEU A 476 13.08 30.03 -32.60
CA LEU A 476 14.50 29.73 -32.36
C LEU A 476 14.75 28.24 -32.14
N ARG A 477 13.78 27.37 -32.44
CA ARG A 477 13.96 25.90 -32.42
C ARG A 477 14.95 25.48 -33.51
N THR A 478 16.23 25.66 -33.24
CA THR A 478 17.27 24.84 -33.84
C THR A 478 17.21 23.51 -33.12
N THR A 479 16.85 22.45 -33.85
CA THR A 479 17.10 21.11 -33.33
C THR A 479 18.60 21.02 -33.19
N VAL A 480 19.15 21.16 -31.98
CA VAL A 480 20.47 20.61 -31.73
C VAL A 480 20.32 19.11 -31.90
N ARG A 481 20.38 18.63 -33.14
CA ARG A 481 20.84 17.29 -33.44
C ARG A 481 22.30 17.34 -33.02
N VAL A 482 22.53 17.08 -31.73
CA VAL A 482 23.75 16.42 -31.31
C VAL A 482 23.70 15.08 -32.02
N GLY A 483 24.05 15.08 -33.31
CA GLY A 483 24.23 13.89 -34.11
C GLY A 483 25.45 13.22 -33.54
N MET A 484 25.25 12.45 -32.48
CA MET A 484 26.24 11.50 -31.99
C MET A 484 26.58 10.64 -33.20
N SER A 485 27.84 10.69 -33.66
CA SER A 485 28.22 9.88 -34.82
C SER A 485 27.98 8.41 -34.46
N TRP A 486 27.69 7.55 -35.44
CA TRP A 486 27.54 6.11 -35.17
C TRP A 486 28.76 5.52 -34.44
N ARG A 487 29.94 6.15 -34.56
CA ARG A 487 31.15 5.80 -33.81
C ARG A 487 31.08 6.22 -32.35
N ASP A 488 30.60 7.44 -32.06
CA ASP A 488 30.45 7.94 -30.69
C ASP A 488 29.35 7.18 -29.94
N ALA A 489 28.25 6.87 -30.64
CA ALA A 489 27.17 6.04 -30.11
C ALA A 489 27.67 4.62 -29.83
N ALA A 490 28.46 4.03 -30.74
CA ALA A 490 29.05 2.71 -30.52
C ALA A 490 30.01 2.69 -29.32
N TRP A 491 30.83 3.73 -29.13
CA TRP A 491 31.77 3.84 -28.02
C TRP A 491 31.09 3.85 -26.64
N VAL A 492 29.84 4.34 -26.55
CA VAL A 492 29.06 4.34 -25.30
C VAL A 492 28.19 3.08 -25.20
N LEU A 493 27.51 2.70 -26.27
CA LEU A 493 26.51 1.63 -26.26
C LEU A 493 27.13 0.23 -26.15
N VAL A 494 28.30 -0.01 -26.76
CA VAL A 494 28.97 -1.32 -26.71
C VAL A 494 29.41 -1.70 -25.28
N PRO A 495 30.14 -0.85 -24.52
CA PRO A 495 30.50 -1.19 -23.14
C PRO A 495 29.27 -1.26 -22.22
N LEU A 496 28.26 -0.41 -22.44
CA LEU A 496 27.01 -0.44 -21.68
C LEU A 496 26.25 -1.76 -21.91
N ALA A 497 26.14 -2.20 -23.17
CA ALA A 497 25.54 -3.49 -23.52
C ALA A 497 26.35 -4.66 -22.95
N GLY A 498 27.68 -4.58 -22.96
CA GLY A 498 28.56 -5.56 -22.32
C GLY A 498 28.37 -5.66 -20.82
N ALA A 499 28.29 -4.51 -20.12
CA ALA A 499 28.02 -4.45 -18.68
C ALA A 499 26.62 -4.99 -18.34
N MET A 500 25.61 -4.61 -19.13
CA MET A 500 24.23 -5.07 -18.95
C MET A 500 24.12 -6.58 -19.19
N LEU A 501 24.79 -7.11 -20.21
CA LEU A 501 24.88 -8.55 -20.47
C LEU A 501 25.62 -9.28 -19.34
N GLY A 502 26.68 -8.70 -18.80
CA GLY A 502 27.40 -9.20 -17.63
C GLY A 502 26.53 -9.28 -16.38
N LEU A 503 25.73 -8.23 -16.11
CA LEU A 503 24.79 -8.21 -15.00
C LEU A 503 23.64 -9.21 -15.19
N LEU A 504 23.09 -9.32 -16.40
CA LEU A 504 22.05 -10.29 -16.74
C LEU A 504 22.54 -11.73 -16.58
N THR A 505 23.72 -12.04 -17.11
CA THR A 505 24.33 -13.38 -17.01
C THR A 505 24.71 -13.69 -15.56
N GLY A 506 25.31 -12.74 -14.83
CA GLY A 506 25.63 -12.86 -13.41
C GLY A 506 24.38 -13.07 -12.55
N GLY A 507 23.32 -12.29 -12.78
CA GLY A 507 22.03 -12.42 -12.11
C GLY A 507 21.36 -13.76 -12.40
N LEU A 508 21.41 -14.25 -13.65
CA LEU A 508 20.87 -15.56 -14.03
C LEU A 508 21.65 -16.72 -13.37
N LEU A 509 22.98 -16.63 -13.35
CA LEU A 509 23.84 -17.61 -12.68
C LEU A 509 23.63 -17.59 -11.16
N TYR A 510 23.49 -16.41 -10.56
CA TYR A 510 23.18 -16.24 -9.15
C TYR A 510 21.80 -16.81 -8.81
N ALA A 511 20.76 -16.48 -9.60
CA ALA A 511 19.42 -17.03 -9.42
C ALA A 511 19.40 -18.56 -9.57
N ARG A 512 20.17 -19.14 -10.52
CA ARG A 512 20.31 -20.59 -10.65
C ARG A 512 21.01 -21.22 -9.44
N ARG A 513 22.08 -20.60 -8.92
CA ARG A 513 22.75 -21.06 -7.70
C ARG A 513 21.82 -20.98 -6.49
N LEU A 514 21.08 -19.89 -6.34
CA LEU A 514 20.15 -19.68 -5.24
C LEU A 514 19.02 -20.71 -5.27
N ARG A 515 18.41 -20.95 -6.44
CA ARG A 515 17.38 -22.00 -6.60
C ARG A 515 17.92 -23.40 -6.29
N ARG A 516 19.14 -23.73 -6.72
CA ARG A 516 19.76 -25.02 -6.38
C ARG A 516 20.05 -25.14 -4.89
N ALA A 517 20.57 -24.08 -4.26
CA ALA A 517 20.81 -24.06 -2.82
C ALA A 517 19.51 -24.19 -2.03
N GLN A 518 18.45 -23.48 -2.44
CA GLN A 518 17.12 -23.60 -1.84
C GLN A 518 16.52 -24.99 -2.05
N ALA A 519 16.63 -25.56 -3.25
CA ALA A 519 16.14 -26.91 -3.53
C ALA A 519 16.92 -27.97 -2.74
N HIS A 520 18.24 -27.83 -2.58
CA HIS A 520 19.03 -28.71 -1.73
C HIS A 520 18.64 -28.59 -0.26
N LEU A 521 18.48 -27.36 0.26
CA LEU A 521 18.04 -27.15 1.64
C LEU A 521 16.61 -27.66 1.89
N GLN A 522 15.70 -27.49 0.92
CA GLN A 522 14.36 -28.04 0.99
C GLN A 522 14.39 -29.56 0.96
N ALA A 523 15.13 -30.17 0.04
CA ALA A 523 15.25 -31.62 -0.04
C ALA A 523 15.88 -32.23 1.24
N GLU A 524 16.93 -31.61 1.80
CA GLU A 524 17.51 -32.04 3.07
C GLU A 524 16.53 -31.88 4.23
N ARG A 525 15.77 -30.77 4.27
CA ARG A 525 14.77 -30.53 5.32
C ARG A 525 13.61 -31.51 5.21
N ASP A 526 13.13 -31.75 4.00
CA ASP A 526 12.02 -32.66 3.74
C ASP A 526 12.46 -34.11 3.99
N GLN A 527 13.70 -34.48 3.69
CA GLN A 527 14.27 -35.78 4.05
C GLN A 527 14.43 -35.94 5.56
N ALA A 528 14.92 -34.91 6.26
CA ALA A 528 15.05 -34.92 7.72
C ALA A 528 13.67 -34.99 8.39
N ARG A 529 12.67 -34.29 7.84
CA ARG A 529 11.31 -34.28 8.37
C ARG A 529 10.59 -35.59 8.09
N ALA A 530 10.67 -36.13 6.87
CA ALA A 530 10.13 -37.44 6.55
C ALA A 530 10.79 -38.55 7.39
N ALA A 531 12.11 -38.46 7.63
CA ALA A 531 12.80 -39.41 8.52
C ALA A 531 12.37 -39.26 9.99
N ALA A 532 12.06 -38.03 10.45
CA ALA A 532 11.56 -37.79 11.80
C ALA A 532 10.12 -38.29 11.95
N ASP A 533 9.24 -37.93 11.01
CA ASP A 533 7.82 -38.32 11.00
C ASP A 533 7.68 -39.85 10.87
N ALA A 534 8.40 -40.48 9.94
CA ALA A 534 8.41 -41.93 9.80
C ALA A 534 8.99 -42.63 11.03
N ARG A 535 9.94 -41.99 11.74
CA ARG A 535 10.49 -42.53 12.99
C ARG A 535 9.47 -42.43 14.12
N GLU A 536 8.68 -41.35 14.18
CA GLU A 536 7.63 -41.17 15.19
C GLU A 536 6.44 -42.10 14.93
N GLU A 537 6.01 -42.22 13.67
CA GLU A 537 4.98 -43.16 13.21
C GLU A 537 5.41 -44.61 13.46
N PHE A 538 6.64 -44.99 13.10
CA PHE A 538 7.17 -46.33 13.35
C PHE A 538 7.23 -46.65 14.85
N ILE A 539 7.61 -45.70 15.71
CA ILE A 539 7.62 -45.92 17.17
C ILE A 539 6.18 -46.05 17.71
N ALA A 540 5.23 -45.26 17.21
CA ALA A 540 3.83 -45.32 17.62
C ALA A 540 3.16 -46.63 17.17
N GLU A 541 3.38 -47.04 15.92
CA GLU A 541 2.87 -48.27 15.31
C GLU A 541 3.47 -49.50 16.00
N LEU A 542 4.80 -49.57 16.16
CA LEU A 542 5.44 -50.63 16.94
C LEU A 542 4.90 -50.70 18.37
N ALA A 543 4.66 -49.56 19.01
CA ALA A 543 4.16 -49.57 20.37
C ALA A 543 2.71 -50.05 20.44
N HIS A 544 1.88 -49.74 19.45
CA HIS A 544 0.54 -50.31 19.32
C HIS A 544 0.62 -51.84 19.12
N ASP A 545 1.44 -52.27 18.17
CA ASP A 545 1.60 -53.67 17.78
C ASP A 545 2.28 -54.53 18.83
N VAL A 546 3.10 -53.94 19.71
CA VAL A 546 3.71 -54.62 20.85
C VAL A 546 2.77 -54.58 22.06
N ARG A 547 2.00 -53.51 22.26
CA ARG A 547 1.03 -53.39 23.37
C ARG A 547 -0.08 -54.43 23.23
N THR A 548 -0.62 -54.63 22.03
CA THR A 548 -1.75 -55.54 21.77
C THR A 548 -1.46 -57.00 22.20
N PRO A 549 -0.37 -57.66 21.76
CA PRO A 549 -0.05 -59.01 22.19
C PRO A 549 0.35 -59.06 23.67
N LEU A 550 1.02 -58.04 24.21
CA LEU A 550 1.36 -58.00 25.65
C LEU A 550 0.13 -57.86 26.54
N ALA A 551 -0.85 -57.04 26.16
CA ALA A 551 -2.10 -56.88 26.89
C ALA A 551 -2.97 -58.15 26.80
N ALA A 552 -2.97 -58.83 25.66
CA ALA A 552 -3.61 -60.13 25.47
C ALA A 552 -2.93 -61.22 26.31
N LEU A 553 -1.59 -61.28 26.33
CA LEU A 553 -0.82 -62.18 27.19
C LEU A 553 -1.10 -61.91 28.67
N ALA A 554 -1.07 -60.66 29.12
CA ALA A 554 -1.38 -60.30 30.50
C ALA A 554 -2.82 -60.67 30.88
N SER A 555 -3.79 -60.48 29.98
CA SER A 555 -5.19 -60.85 30.22
C SER A 555 -5.39 -62.37 30.24
N GLY A 556 -4.73 -63.11 29.34
CA GLY A 556 -4.74 -64.57 29.31
C GLY A 556 -4.09 -65.18 30.55
N LEU A 557 -2.98 -64.61 31.03
CA LEU A 557 -2.34 -65.00 32.29
C LEU A 557 -3.25 -64.72 33.50
N ARG A 558 -3.96 -63.59 33.54
CA ARG A 558 -4.96 -63.28 34.59
C ARG A 558 -6.16 -64.24 34.57
N LEU A 559 -6.56 -64.73 33.40
CA LEU A 559 -7.59 -65.76 33.25
C LEU A 559 -7.10 -67.13 33.74
N LEU A 560 -5.86 -67.50 33.43
CA LEU A 560 -5.24 -68.74 33.92
C LEU A 560 -5.06 -68.73 35.45
N ALA A 561 -4.77 -67.58 36.05
CA ALA A 561 -4.68 -67.42 37.50
C ALA A 561 -6.01 -67.69 38.24
N ARG A 562 -7.15 -67.79 37.53
CA ARG A 562 -8.46 -68.18 38.09
C ARG A 562 -8.73 -69.69 38.01
N ALA A 563 -7.86 -70.49 37.40
CA ALA A 563 -7.95 -71.96 37.36
C ALA A 563 -7.21 -72.61 38.55
N THR A 564 -7.55 -73.85 38.91
CA THR A 564 -6.86 -74.63 39.97
C THR A 564 -5.47 -75.07 39.49
N LEU A 565 -4.45 -74.30 39.87
CA LEU A 565 -3.06 -74.51 39.49
C LEU A 565 -2.20 -74.99 40.67
N SER A 566 -1.10 -75.69 40.39
CA SER A 566 -0.10 -76.08 41.41
C SER A 566 0.69 -74.85 41.90
N ARG A 567 1.26 -74.92 43.12
CA ARG A 567 1.99 -73.78 43.73
C ARG A 567 3.11 -73.24 42.84
N ASP A 568 3.92 -74.11 42.25
CA ASP A 568 5.01 -73.70 41.35
C ASP A 568 4.49 -73.02 40.07
N ALA A 569 3.35 -73.47 39.54
CA ALA A 569 2.72 -72.85 38.36
C ALA A 569 2.13 -71.47 38.68
N ILE A 570 1.57 -71.28 39.89
CA ILE A 570 1.08 -69.98 40.37
C ILE A 570 2.23 -68.99 40.49
N ASP A 571 3.38 -69.41 41.05
CA ASP A 571 4.54 -68.54 41.20
C ASP A 571 5.14 -68.13 39.84
N ILE A 572 5.21 -69.07 38.88
CA ILE A 572 5.63 -68.78 37.50
C ILE A 572 4.64 -67.84 36.80
N LEU A 573 3.33 -68.07 36.94
CA LEU A 573 2.29 -67.20 36.37
C LEU A 573 2.33 -65.80 36.97
N GLY A 574 2.54 -65.67 38.28
CA GLY A 574 2.73 -64.39 38.94
C GLY A 574 3.97 -63.66 38.42
N SER A 575 5.08 -64.39 38.24
CA SER A 575 6.31 -63.84 37.68
C SER A 575 6.14 -63.38 36.22
N LEU A 576 5.49 -64.17 35.37
CA LEU A 576 5.20 -63.82 33.97
C LEU A 576 4.24 -62.64 33.85
N THR A 577 3.16 -62.62 34.64
CA THR A 577 2.18 -61.52 34.65
C THR A 577 2.87 -60.22 35.08
N SER A 578 3.65 -60.26 36.16
CA SER A 578 4.40 -59.09 36.63
C SER A 578 5.45 -58.62 35.64
N SER A 579 6.01 -59.51 34.81
CA SER A 579 6.98 -59.16 33.78
C SER A 579 6.30 -58.50 32.57
N ALA A 580 5.14 -59.02 32.13
CA ALA A 580 4.33 -58.41 31.09
C ALA A 580 3.83 -57.01 31.48
N GLU A 581 3.34 -56.85 32.71
CA GLU A 581 2.92 -55.55 33.25
C GLU A 581 4.08 -54.56 33.37
N ARG A 582 5.26 -55.01 33.80
CA ARG A 582 6.47 -54.17 33.85
C ARG A 582 6.90 -53.71 32.46
N THR A 583 6.84 -54.58 31.45
CA THR A 583 7.18 -54.25 30.06
C THR A 583 6.18 -53.27 29.45
N LEU A 584 4.87 -53.46 29.69
CA LEU A 584 3.84 -52.52 29.26
C LEU A 584 4.02 -51.13 29.91
N ALA A 585 4.32 -51.10 31.20
CA ALA A 585 4.61 -49.85 31.90
C ALA A 585 5.86 -49.15 31.34
N LEU A 586 6.90 -49.90 30.96
CA LEU A 586 8.09 -49.36 30.33
C LEU A 586 7.78 -48.78 28.94
N LEU A 587 7.02 -49.51 28.11
CA LEU A 587 6.60 -49.06 26.79
C LEU A 587 5.78 -47.76 26.86
N ASN A 588 4.82 -47.69 27.78
CA ASN A 588 4.03 -46.48 27.98
C ASN A 588 4.89 -45.28 28.41
N ARG A 589 5.92 -45.50 29.23
CA ARG A 589 6.87 -44.44 29.61
C ARG A 589 7.73 -43.96 28.45
N LEU A 590 8.13 -44.85 27.54
CA LEU A 590 8.84 -44.47 26.31
C LEU A 590 7.95 -43.67 25.36
N LEU A 591 6.66 -44.00 25.27
CA LEU A 591 5.70 -43.23 24.48
C LEU A 591 5.42 -41.84 25.08
N ASP A 592 5.22 -41.75 26.40
CA ASP A 592 5.09 -40.45 27.07
C ASP A 592 6.36 -39.60 26.83
N MET A 593 7.55 -40.22 26.77
CA MET A 593 8.81 -39.54 26.44
C MET A 593 8.84 -39.03 24.99
N ALA A 594 8.45 -39.84 24.01
CA ALA A 594 8.39 -39.42 22.61
C ALA A 594 7.46 -38.21 22.41
N ARG A 595 6.26 -38.24 23.02
CA ARG A 595 5.29 -37.14 22.97
C ARG A 595 5.79 -35.86 23.66
N LEU A 596 6.60 -36.01 24.71
CA LEU A 596 7.22 -34.87 25.40
C LEU A 596 8.32 -34.21 24.56
N GLU A 597 9.05 -34.95 23.73
CA GLU A 597 10.08 -34.37 22.84
C GLU A 597 9.48 -33.63 21.64
N SER A 598 8.32 -34.06 21.15
CA SER A 598 7.64 -33.40 20.03
C SER A 598 6.80 -32.19 20.43
N GLY A 599 6.67 -31.89 21.74
CA GLY A 599 5.96 -30.72 22.25
C GLY A 599 4.43 -30.86 22.35
N HIS A 600 3.87 -32.05 22.06
CA HIS A 600 2.43 -32.31 21.98
C HIS A 600 1.84 -32.89 23.29
N PHE A 601 2.19 -32.34 24.47
CA PHE A 601 1.71 -32.84 25.76
C PHE A 601 0.72 -31.88 26.43
N GLU A 602 -0.58 -32.19 26.39
CA GLU A 602 -1.68 -31.41 26.99
C GLU A 602 -2.25 -32.08 28.26
N LEU A 603 -2.76 -31.28 29.20
CA LEU A 603 -3.38 -31.75 30.45
C LEU A 603 -4.91 -31.62 30.37
N HIS A 604 -5.63 -32.70 30.69
CA HIS A 604 -7.09 -32.76 30.64
C HIS A 604 -7.70 -32.55 32.03
N ARG A 605 -8.09 -31.32 32.36
CA ARG A 605 -8.61 -30.97 33.71
C ARG A 605 -10.07 -31.42 33.88
N LYS A 606 -10.37 -32.17 34.94
CA LYS A 606 -11.69 -32.65 35.37
C LYS A 606 -11.93 -32.35 36.85
N SER A 607 -13.20 -32.24 37.25
CA SER A 607 -13.61 -32.10 38.65
C SER A 607 -13.19 -33.35 39.43
N THR A 608 -12.32 -33.17 40.43
CA THR A 608 -11.63 -34.28 41.10
C THR A 608 -11.67 -34.12 42.61
N ASP A 609 -12.12 -35.15 43.31
CA ASP A 609 -11.89 -35.30 44.75
C ASP A 609 -10.46 -35.81 44.98
N LEU A 610 -9.58 -34.87 45.35
CA LEU A 610 -8.17 -35.15 45.55
C LEU A 610 -7.91 -36.04 46.78
N GLU A 611 -8.76 -35.98 47.80
CA GLU A 611 -8.61 -36.83 48.98
C GLU A 611 -8.92 -38.29 48.63
N SER A 612 -10.04 -38.53 47.96
CA SER A 612 -10.40 -39.86 47.47
C SER A 612 -9.36 -40.41 46.50
N LEU A 613 -8.86 -39.57 45.58
CA LEU A 613 -7.79 -39.95 44.66
C LEU A 613 -6.51 -40.34 45.41
N LEU A 614 -6.09 -39.57 46.41
CA LEU A 614 -4.89 -39.87 47.20
C LEU A 614 -5.04 -41.19 47.98
N ARG A 615 -6.20 -41.43 48.60
CA ARG A 615 -6.49 -42.69 49.30
C ARG A 615 -6.45 -43.88 48.34
N ALA A 616 -7.02 -43.73 47.14
CA ALA A 616 -6.96 -44.75 46.09
C ALA A 616 -5.52 -45.02 45.60
N CYS A 617 -4.65 -44.00 45.59
CA CYS A 617 -3.24 -44.16 45.25
C CYS A 617 -2.46 -44.90 46.36
N VAL A 618 -2.76 -44.64 47.64
CA VAL A 618 -2.02 -45.24 48.77
C VAL A 618 -2.45 -46.70 49.01
N ALA A 619 -3.73 -47.02 48.84
CA ALA A 619 -4.30 -48.33 49.21
C ALA A 619 -3.54 -49.55 48.65
N PRO A 620 -3.10 -49.57 47.36
CA PRO A 620 -2.35 -50.71 46.81
C PRO A 620 -0.97 -50.92 47.43
N PHE A 621 -0.35 -49.87 48.00
CA PHE A 621 0.99 -49.96 48.57
C PHE A 621 1.00 -50.42 50.03
N GLY A 622 -0.16 -50.45 50.71
CA GLY A 622 -0.28 -50.88 52.10
C GLY A 622 0.23 -52.31 52.34
N PRO A 623 -0.26 -53.33 51.60
CA PRO A 623 0.23 -54.70 51.73
C PRO A 623 1.73 -54.83 51.42
N LEU A 624 2.19 -54.19 50.34
CA LEU A 624 3.59 -54.21 49.90
C LEU A 624 4.55 -53.59 50.92
N ALA A 625 4.13 -52.50 51.58
CA ALA A 625 4.91 -51.85 52.62
C ALA A 625 4.96 -52.70 53.91
N SER A 626 3.84 -53.35 54.27
CA SER A 626 3.76 -54.25 55.43
C SER A 626 4.70 -55.46 55.28
N GLU A 627 4.76 -56.08 54.09
CA GLU A 627 5.69 -57.19 53.80
C GLU A 627 7.16 -56.78 53.96
N ARG A 628 7.50 -55.52 53.68
CA ARG A 628 8.86 -54.99 53.83
C ARG A 628 9.15 -54.46 55.23
N GLY A 629 8.15 -54.34 56.11
CA GLY A 629 8.32 -53.78 57.45
C GLY A 629 8.31 -52.23 57.49
N THR A 630 7.71 -51.60 56.48
CA THR A 630 7.54 -50.15 56.37
C THR A 630 6.08 -49.77 56.60
N ARG A 631 5.83 -48.73 57.41
CA ARG A 631 4.48 -48.23 57.68
C ARG A 631 4.18 -47.02 56.81
N ILE A 632 3.07 -47.04 56.08
CA ILE A 632 2.58 -45.84 55.38
C ILE A 632 1.56 -45.13 56.28
N VAL A 633 1.76 -43.83 56.52
CA VAL A 633 0.87 -42.98 57.32
C VAL A 633 0.37 -41.84 56.45
N ILE A 634 -0.95 -41.74 56.28
CA ILE A 634 -1.58 -40.56 55.68
C ILE A 634 -1.94 -39.63 56.83
N GLU A 635 -1.36 -38.44 56.85
CA GLU A 635 -1.73 -37.44 57.86
C GLU A 635 -3.15 -36.90 57.58
N PRO A 636 -3.90 -36.48 58.62
CA PRO A 636 -5.25 -35.96 58.45
C PRO A 636 -5.29 -34.83 57.42
N ILE A 637 -6.10 -35.02 56.38
CA ILE A 637 -6.31 -34.04 55.32
C ILE A 637 -7.46 -33.13 55.79
N GLY A 638 -7.24 -31.82 55.81
CA GLY A 638 -8.32 -30.86 56.06
C GLY A 638 -9.33 -30.85 54.90
N PRO A 639 -10.57 -30.38 55.09
CA PRO A 639 -11.58 -30.41 54.04
C PRO A 639 -11.10 -29.62 52.81
N LEU A 640 -11.01 -30.30 51.68
CA LEU A 640 -10.73 -29.72 50.36
C LEU A 640 -11.99 -29.81 49.50
N PRO A 641 -12.31 -28.78 48.69
CA PRO A 641 -13.39 -28.90 47.72
C PRO A 641 -12.98 -29.81 46.55
N LEU A 642 -13.91 -30.08 45.64
CA LEU A 642 -13.56 -30.66 44.34
C LEU A 642 -12.66 -29.68 43.57
N LEU A 643 -11.61 -30.19 42.92
CA LEU A 643 -10.61 -29.37 42.24
C LEU A 643 -10.47 -29.78 40.78
N LEU A 644 -10.27 -28.81 39.89
CA LEU A 644 -9.98 -29.05 38.47
C LEU A 644 -8.53 -29.52 38.31
N LEU A 645 -8.35 -30.83 38.19
CA LEU A 645 -7.07 -31.53 38.04
C LEU A 645 -7.17 -32.54 36.91
N ASP A 646 -6.05 -33.01 36.37
CA ASP A 646 -6.03 -34.17 35.47
C ASP A 646 -5.88 -35.44 36.33
N PRO A 647 -6.95 -36.25 36.55
CA PRO A 647 -6.89 -37.37 37.49
C PRO A 647 -5.81 -38.42 37.15
N PRO A 648 -5.71 -38.96 35.92
CA PRO A 648 -4.71 -39.98 35.62
C PRO A 648 -3.28 -39.45 35.73
N ARG A 649 -3.00 -38.21 35.30
CA ARG A 649 -1.65 -37.62 35.42
C ARG A 649 -1.30 -37.27 36.87
N THR A 650 -2.28 -36.82 37.66
CA THR A 650 -2.11 -36.57 39.09
C THR A 650 -1.82 -37.88 39.84
N GLN A 651 -2.57 -38.93 39.56
CA GLN A 651 -2.34 -40.27 40.10
C GLN A 651 -0.97 -40.82 39.71
N GLN A 652 -0.52 -40.58 38.47
CA GLN A 652 0.81 -40.97 38.01
C GLN A 652 1.92 -40.32 38.85
N VAL A 653 1.83 -39.02 39.14
CA VAL A 653 2.80 -38.32 40.00
C VAL A 653 2.77 -38.89 41.42
N ILE A 654 1.58 -39.01 42.03
CA ILE A 654 1.43 -39.51 43.40
C ILE A 654 1.98 -40.94 43.54
N ASN A 655 1.57 -41.86 42.67
CA ASN A 655 2.01 -43.24 42.70
C ASN A 655 3.52 -43.36 42.53
N ASN A 656 4.14 -42.52 41.71
CA ASN A 656 5.57 -42.56 41.46
C ASN A 656 6.37 -42.08 42.68
N LEU A 657 5.88 -41.07 43.40
CA LEU A 657 6.49 -40.61 44.64
C LEU A 657 6.34 -41.63 45.77
N ILE A 658 5.13 -42.18 45.97
CA ILE A 658 4.87 -43.19 47.02
C ILE A 658 5.64 -44.48 46.73
N SER A 659 5.63 -44.94 45.48
CA SER A 659 6.37 -46.15 45.09
C SER A 659 7.86 -45.98 45.34
N ASN A 660 8.45 -44.84 45.02
CA ASN A 660 9.86 -44.56 45.35
C ASN A 660 10.11 -44.55 46.87
N ALA A 661 9.27 -43.85 47.64
CA ALA A 661 9.40 -43.79 49.09
C ALA A 661 9.35 -45.19 49.75
N VAL A 662 8.40 -46.04 49.34
CA VAL A 662 8.28 -47.43 49.84
C VAL A 662 9.44 -48.29 49.36
N LYS A 663 9.89 -48.11 48.11
CA LYS A 663 10.97 -48.88 47.50
C LYS A 663 12.31 -48.67 48.19
N PHE A 664 12.62 -47.44 48.63
CA PHE A 664 13.91 -47.06 49.21
C PHE A 664 13.91 -47.01 50.75
N THR A 665 12.80 -47.40 51.38
CA THR A 665 12.68 -47.56 52.84
C THR A 665 12.57 -49.03 53.19
N GLU A 666 13.68 -49.64 53.64
CA GLU A 666 13.70 -51.05 54.05
C GLU A 666 12.95 -51.28 55.37
N ARG A 667 13.14 -50.43 56.39
CA ARG A 667 12.35 -50.42 57.63
C ARG A 667 12.17 -48.98 58.10
N GLY A 668 10.93 -48.56 58.32
CA GLY A 668 10.66 -47.19 58.73
C GLY A 668 9.24 -46.75 58.45
N THR A 669 9.05 -45.44 58.29
CA THR A 669 7.77 -44.83 57.99
C THR A 669 7.85 -44.03 56.68
N VAL A 670 6.78 -44.09 55.89
CA VAL A 670 6.49 -43.20 54.77
C VAL A 670 5.27 -42.37 55.14
N SER A 671 5.42 -41.06 55.29
CA SER A 671 4.33 -40.13 55.58
C SER A 671 3.90 -39.41 54.31
N VAL A 672 2.58 -39.34 54.09
CA VAL A 672 1.97 -38.58 53.00
C VAL A 672 1.12 -37.48 53.63
N ARG A 673 1.51 -36.22 53.38
CA ARG A 673 0.83 -35.03 53.90
C ARG A 673 0.31 -34.20 52.75
N LEU A 674 -1.01 -34.00 52.71
CA LEU A 674 -1.66 -33.09 51.77
C LEU A 674 -2.20 -31.88 52.53
N THR A 675 -1.80 -30.68 52.12
CA THR A 675 -2.32 -29.42 52.66
C THR A 675 -2.78 -28.52 51.53
N GLY A 676 -3.95 -27.90 51.69
CA GLY A 676 -4.45 -26.87 50.78
C GLY A 676 -4.73 -25.58 51.54
N LYS A 677 -4.34 -24.44 50.96
CA LYS A 677 -4.73 -23.12 51.44
C LYS A 677 -5.36 -22.34 50.31
N LYS A 678 -6.53 -21.73 50.56
CA LYS A 678 -7.18 -20.85 49.60
C LYS A 678 -6.27 -19.66 49.32
N ALA A 679 -5.86 -19.48 48.06
CA ALA A 679 -4.97 -18.41 47.63
C ALA A 679 -5.76 -17.16 47.21
N SER A 680 -6.92 -17.36 46.58
CA SER A 680 -7.88 -16.34 46.16
C SER A 680 -9.27 -16.97 45.99
N SER A 681 -10.30 -16.19 45.62
CA SER A 681 -11.64 -16.75 45.33
C SER A 681 -11.55 -17.81 44.24
N GLY A 682 -11.92 -19.05 44.56
CA GLY A 682 -11.93 -20.17 43.61
C GLY A 682 -10.57 -20.80 43.29
N VAL A 683 -9.46 -20.38 43.91
CA VAL A 683 -8.12 -20.97 43.66
C VAL A 683 -7.46 -21.43 44.95
N TRP A 684 -6.96 -22.66 44.94
CA TRP A 684 -6.32 -23.34 46.04
C TRP A 684 -4.85 -23.59 45.75
N LYS A 685 -4.00 -23.22 46.70
CA LYS A 685 -2.58 -23.58 46.71
C LYS A 685 -2.43 -24.91 47.43
N LEU A 686 -2.16 -25.95 46.66
CA LEU A 686 -1.97 -27.30 47.16
C LEU A 686 -0.49 -27.58 47.38
N ARG A 687 -0.20 -28.29 48.47
CA ARG A 687 1.12 -28.81 48.80
C ARG A 687 0.99 -30.26 49.23
N LEU A 688 1.52 -31.15 48.40
CA LEU A 688 1.66 -32.58 48.69
C LEU A 688 3.11 -32.86 49.09
N GLU A 689 3.29 -33.44 50.26
CA GLU A 689 4.58 -33.91 50.76
C GLU A 689 4.55 -35.44 50.89
N VAL A 690 5.56 -36.10 50.32
CA VAL A 690 5.81 -37.52 50.54
C VAL A 690 7.19 -37.62 51.18
N GLU A 691 7.22 -38.02 52.44
CA GLU A 691 8.42 -38.13 53.25
C GLU A 691 8.67 -39.59 53.60
N ASP A 692 9.91 -40.02 53.46
CA ASP A 692 10.38 -41.34 53.82
C ASP A 692 11.58 -41.26 54.77
N THR A 693 11.81 -42.34 55.50
CA THR A 693 12.92 -42.50 56.46
C THR A 693 13.99 -43.44 55.94
N GLY A 694 14.04 -43.61 54.62
CA GLY A 694 14.91 -44.56 53.93
C GLY A 694 16.36 -44.09 53.79
N ILE A 695 17.03 -44.65 52.78
CA ILE A 695 18.49 -44.49 52.60
C ILE A 695 18.97 -43.06 52.30
N GLY A 696 18.06 -42.15 51.90
CA GLY A 696 18.41 -40.80 51.47
C GLY A 696 19.30 -40.75 50.22
N MET A 697 19.70 -39.54 49.81
CA MET A 697 20.47 -39.29 48.58
C MET A 697 21.63 -38.31 48.82
N GLU A 698 22.75 -38.54 48.15
CA GLU A 698 23.88 -37.61 48.12
C GLU A 698 23.54 -36.31 47.39
N ALA A 699 24.18 -35.21 47.77
CA ALA A 699 23.88 -33.87 47.25
C ALA A 699 24.07 -33.75 45.72
N GLU A 700 24.97 -34.54 45.13
CA GLU A 700 25.17 -34.59 43.68
C GLU A 700 23.99 -35.26 42.96
N HIS A 701 23.44 -36.32 43.54
CA HIS A 701 22.31 -37.04 42.97
C HIS A 701 21.00 -36.25 43.09
N VAL A 702 20.84 -35.47 44.17
CA VAL A 702 19.70 -34.55 44.32
C VAL A 702 19.64 -33.53 43.17
N ARG A 703 20.78 -33.04 42.67
CA ARG A 703 20.83 -32.03 41.59
C ARG A 703 20.40 -32.57 40.24
N SER A 704 20.74 -33.82 39.93
CA SER A 704 20.39 -34.46 38.65
C SER A 704 19.13 -35.33 38.72
N LEU A 705 18.43 -35.38 39.85
CA LEU A 705 17.31 -36.30 40.09
C LEU A 705 16.16 -36.16 39.08
N PHE A 706 15.90 -34.94 38.62
CA PHE A 706 14.84 -34.66 37.65
C PHE A 706 15.33 -34.68 36.19
N GLU A 707 16.62 -34.98 35.96
CA GLU A 707 17.17 -35.23 34.64
C GLU A 707 16.79 -36.63 34.13
N ARG A 708 16.72 -36.78 32.80
CA ARG A 708 16.31 -38.05 32.17
C ARG A 708 17.40 -39.10 32.38
N TYR A 709 16.98 -40.34 32.64
CA TYR A 709 17.87 -41.49 32.86
C TYR A 709 18.83 -41.35 34.06
N SER A 710 18.65 -40.33 34.91
CA SER A 710 19.46 -40.14 36.10
C SER A 710 19.16 -41.22 37.15
N GLN A 711 20.22 -41.89 37.62
CA GLN A 711 20.16 -42.93 38.66
C GLN A 711 21.41 -42.88 39.54
N ALA A 712 21.28 -43.17 40.83
CA ALA A 712 22.43 -43.25 41.73
C ALA A 712 23.24 -44.54 41.45
N PRO A 713 24.58 -44.49 41.48
CA PRO A 713 25.42 -45.68 41.28
C PRO A 713 25.01 -46.84 42.22
N GLY A 714 24.84 -48.05 41.67
CA GLY A 714 24.46 -49.26 42.44
C GLY A 714 22.96 -49.45 42.69
N THR A 715 22.09 -48.48 42.37
CA THR A 715 20.62 -48.66 42.50
C THR A 715 20.01 -49.51 41.38
N GLN A 716 20.69 -49.63 40.23
CA GLN A 716 20.23 -50.37 39.05
C GLN A 716 20.17 -51.88 39.31
N GLU A 717 21.19 -52.44 39.96
CA GLU A 717 21.29 -53.88 40.29
C GLU A 717 20.38 -54.29 41.45
N ARG A 718 20.17 -53.41 42.45
CA ARG A 718 19.45 -53.75 43.69
C ARG A 718 17.94 -53.46 43.62
N TYR A 719 17.52 -52.47 42.84
CA TYR A 719 16.15 -51.94 42.92
C TYR A 719 15.44 -51.75 41.58
N GLY A 720 16.13 -51.80 40.43
CA GLY A 720 15.54 -51.83 39.08
C GLY A 720 14.75 -50.58 38.65
N GLY A 721 15.07 -49.98 37.51
CA GLY A 721 14.35 -48.83 36.95
C GLY A 721 15.11 -48.20 35.79
N VAL A 722 14.46 -47.33 35.00
CA VAL A 722 15.07 -46.65 33.83
C VAL A 722 15.33 -45.14 34.09
N GLY A 723 15.07 -44.65 35.31
CA GLY A 723 15.37 -43.26 35.70
C GLY A 723 14.45 -42.21 35.06
N LEU A 724 13.44 -42.63 34.30
CA LEU A 724 12.51 -41.73 33.61
C LEU A 724 11.38 -41.21 34.51
N GLY A 725 11.07 -41.91 35.60
CA GLY A 725 9.89 -41.61 36.41
C GLY A 725 9.89 -40.19 36.98
N MET A 726 10.98 -39.77 37.63
CA MET A 726 11.05 -38.45 38.27
C MET A 726 11.08 -37.32 37.26
N ALA A 727 11.75 -37.52 36.12
CA ALA A 727 11.73 -36.57 35.00
C ALA A 727 10.30 -36.37 34.45
N ILE A 728 9.53 -37.46 34.27
CA ILE A 728 8.12 -37.39 33.85
C ILE A 728 7.27 -36.67 34.90
N SER A 729 7.43 -37.02 36.19
CA SER A 729 6.68 -36.35 37.27
C SER A 729 6.98 -34.85 37.34
N ALA A 730 8.24 -34.44 37.20
CA ALA A 730 8.62 -33.03 37.18
C ALA A 730 8.05 -32.27 35.97
N GLN A 731 7.90 -32.94 34.83
CA GLN A 731 7.32 -32.32 33.64
C GLN A 731 5.79 -32.20 33.74
N ILE A 732 5.10 -33.23 34.25
CA ILE A 732 3.66 -33.17 34.52
C ILE A 732 3.35 -32.01 35.48
N VAL A 733 4.11 -31.89 36.58
CA VAL A 733 3.92 -30.82 37.56
C VAL A 733 4.21 -29.43 36.95
N ARG A 734 5.25 -29.30 36.12
CA ARG A 734 5.55 -28.04 35.42
C ARG A 734 4.46 -27.64 34.43
N ASN A 735 3.95 -28.58 33.64
CA ASN A 735 2.85 -28.34 32.70
C ASN A 735 1.54 -27.98 33.43
N ALA A 736 1.36 -28.47 34.66
CA ALA A 736 0.28 -28.06 35.54
C ALA A 736 0.50 -26.68 36.20
N GLY A 737 1.57 -25.96 35.84
CA GLY A 737 1.92 -24.66 36.42
C GLY A 737 2.48 -24.74 37.85
N GLY A 738 2.95 -25.91 38.27
CA GLY A 738 3.48 -26.17 39.60
C GLY A 738 4.97 -26.40 39.66
N LEU A 739 5.46 -26.69 40.87
CA LEU A 739 6.86 -26.98 41.15
C LEU A 739 6.99 -28.21 42.04
N ILE A 740 7.86 -29.14 41.64
CA ILE A 740 8.30 -30.27 42.47
C ILE A 740 9.71 -29.99 42.99
N ASP A 741 9.92 -30.23 44.26
CA ASP A 741 11.18 -30.00 44.97
C ASP A 741 11.51 -31.23 45.84
N VAL A 742 12.77 -31.41 46.18
CA VAL A 742 13.24 -32.56 46.97
C VAL A 742 14.28 -32.12 48.00
N ARG A 743 14.18 -32.68 49.20
CA ARG A 743 15.19 -32.56 50.25
C ARG A 743 15.55 -33.94 50.72
N SER A 744 16.83 -34.28 50.72
CA SER A 744 17.31 -35.60 51.10
C SER A 744 18.71 -35.49 51.69
N GLU A 745 18.98 -36.29 52.70
CA GLU A 745 20.32 -36.46 53.27
C GLU A 745 20.62 -37.96 53.40
N PRO A 746 21.84 -38.43 53.08
CA PRO A 746 22.21 -39.83 53.19
C PRO A 746 21.93 -40.39 54.59
N GLY A 747 21.19 -41.50 54.66
CA GLY A 747 20.79 -42.20 55.88
C GLY A 747 19.67 -41.56 56.70
N LYS A 748 19.11 -40.42 56.27
CA LYS A 748 18.03 -39.71 56.99
C LYS A 748 16.69 -39.69 56.24
N GLY A 749 16.62 -40.26 55.04
CA GLY A 749 15.42 -40.31 54.22
C GLY A 749 15.25 -39.13 53.26
N THR A 750 14.11 -39.06 52.58
CA THR A 750 13.81 -38.08 51.53
C THR A 750 12.43 -37.46 51.71
N VAL A 751 12.32 -36.16 51.45
CA VAL A 751 11.06 -35.42 51.39
C VAL A 751 10.88 -34.84 49.99
N PHE A 752 9.88 -35.34 49.26
CA PHE A 752 9.41 -34.72 48.03
C PHE A 752 8.28 -33.75 48.33
N THR A 753 8.35 -32.54 47.79
CA THR A 753 7.30 -31.53 47.92
C THR A 753 6.79 -31.10 46.55
N VAL A 754 5.53 -31.39 46.24
CA VAL A 754 4.83 -30.92 45.04
C VAL A 754 3.92 -29.74 45.42
N ARG A 755 4.02 -28.63 44.69
CA ARG A 755 3.21 -27.43 44.87
C ARG A 755 2.50 -27.10 43.56
N ILE A 756 1.17 -27.05 43.58
CA ILE A 756 0.35 -26.69 42.41
C ILE A 756 -0.73 -25.68 42.81
N LEU A 757 -1.17 -24.88 41.86
CA LEU A 757 -2.40 -24.08 41.97
C LEU A 757 -3.52 -24.85 41.28
N ALA A 758 -4.64 -25.03 41.97
CA ALA A 758 -5.80 -25.73 41.44
C ALA A 758 -7.06 -24.89 41.64
N GLU A 759 -7.91 -24.86 40.63
CA GLU A 759 -9.20 -24.16 40.67
C GLU A 759 -10.26 -25.05 41.33
N GLU A 760 -11.17 -24.43 42.08
CA GLU A 760 -12.33 -25.07 42.70
C GLU A 760 -13.35 -25.44 41.62
N ALA A 761 -13.75 -26.72 41.57
CA ALA A 761 -14.72 -27.22 40.61
C ALA A 761 -16.15 -27.05 41.13
N ALA A 762 -17.10 -26.72 40.25
CA ALA A 762 -18.52 -26.69 40.60
C ALA A 762 -19.05 -28.11 40.92
N GLU A 763 -19.97 -28.23 41.89
CA GLU A 763 -20.57 -29.51 42.29
C GLU A 763 -21.20 -30.24 41.08
N ALA A 764 -20.84 -31.50 40.86
CA ALA A 764 -21.42 -32.35 39.83
C ALA A 764 -22.69 -33.04 40.35
N SER A 765 -23.77 -33.00 39.56
CA SER A 765 -25.06 -33.64 39.83
C SER A 765 -24.95 -35.17 39.97
N GLU A 766 -25.73 -35.77 40.87
CA GLU A 766 -25.78 -37.22 41.09
C GLU A 766 -26.19 -38.02 39.83
N PRO A 767 -25.75 -39.30 39.69
CA PRO A 767 -26.10 -40.12 38.54
C PRO A 767 -27.55 -40.63 38.61
N LEU A 768 -28.37 -40.23 37.63
CA LEU A 768 -29.73 -40.73 37.40
C LEU A 768 -29.70 -42.22 36.99
N GLY A 769 -30.52 -43.05 37.63
CA GLY A 769 -30.81 -44.42 37.17
C GLY A 769 -31.65 -44.42 35.90
N ALA A 770 -31.32 -45.29 34.93
CA ALA A 770 -31.98 -45.30 33.62
C ALA A 770 -33.39 -45.94 33.67
N PRO A 771 -34.34 -45.48 32.81
CA PRO A 771 -35.66 -46.10 32.66
C PRO A 771 -35.58 -47.49 31.98
N ALA A 772 -36.50 -48.40 32.33
CA ALA A 772 -36.59 -49.74 31.74
C ALA A 772 -37.11 -49.69 30.29
N LEU A 773 -36.20 -49.47 29.35
CA LEU A 773 -36.48 -49.42 27.90
C LEU A 773 -35.69 -50.50 27.17
N SER A 774 -36.27 -51.01 26.08
CA SER A 774 -35.64 -52.04 25.26
C SER A 774 -34.86 -51.40 24.11
N ILE A 775 -33.57 -51.74 24.00
CA ILE A 775 -32.62 -51.22 23.02
C ILE A 775 -32.25 -52.33 22.04
N LEU A 776 -32.32 -52.04 20.74
CA LEU A 776 -31.64 -52.84 19.72
C LEU A 776 -30.29 -52.19 19.39
N LEU A 777 -29.19 -52.88 19.70
CA LEU A 777 -27.82 -52.46 19.40
C LEU A 777 -27.32 -53.14 18.12
N VAL A 778 -26.97 -52.37 17.11
CA VAL A 778 -26.45 -52.86 15.83
C VAL A 778 -24.98 -52.46 15.68
N ASP A 779 -24.09 -53.44 15.66
CA ASP A 779 -22.64 -53.26 15.49
C ASP A 779 -22.08 -54.55 14.87
N ASP A 780 -21.28 -54.47 13.82
CA ASP A 780 -20.71 -55.63 13.13
C ASP A 780 -19.52 -56.23 13.91
N ASP A 781 -18.78 -55.41 14.67
CA ASP A 781 -17.66 -55.85 15.48
C ASP A 781 -18.16 -56.62 16.73
N PRO A 782 -17.84 -57.92 16.87
CA PRO A 782 -18.29 -58.73 17.99
C PRO A 782 -17.78 -58.24 19.36
N VAL A 783 -16.62 -57.58 19.43
CA VAL A 783 -16.06 -57.05 20.67
C VAL A 783 -16.79 -55.77 21.07
N CYS A 784 -16.97 -54.83 20.14
CA CYS A 784 -17.68 -53.59 20.39
C CYS A 784 -19.15 -53.83 20.77
N ARG A 785 -19.80 -54.80 20.10
CA ARG A 785 -21.16 -55.23 20.40
C ARG A 785 -21.27 -55.80 21.83
N ILE A 786 -20.33 -56.64 22.26
CA ILE A 786 -20.33 -57.19 23.63
C ILE A 786 -20.12 -56.08 24.67
N VAL A 787 -19.08 -55.25 24.49
CA VAL A 787 -18.74 -54.19 25.46
C VAL A 787 -19.89 -53.20 25.63
N SER A 788 -20.44 -52.70 24.53
CA SER A 788 -21.53 -51.73 24.56
C SER A 788 -22.81 -52.35 25.13
N SER A 789 -23.13 -53.61 24.81
CA SER A 789 -24.31 -54.29 25.37
C SER A 789 -24.22 -54.51 26.88
N GLU A 790 -23.06 -54.92 27.40
CA GLU A 790 -22.85 -55.13 28.83
C GLU A 790 -22.90 -53.81 29.62
N GLN A 791 -22.35 -52.73 29.06
CA GLN A 791 -22.42 -51.39 29.67
C GLN A 791 -23.86 -50.86 29.74
N LEU A 792 -24.65 -51.04 28.68
CA LEU A 792 -26.06 -50.64 28.66
C LEU A 792 -26.92 -51.46 29.62
N ARG A 793 -26.67 -52.78 29.72
CA ARG A 793 -27.35 -53.64 30.70
C ARG A 793 -26.98 -53.28 32.13
N ALA A 794 -25.72 -52.91 32.39
CA ALA A 794 -25.24 -52.56 33.73
C ALA A 794 -25.93 -51.31 34.33
N ILE A 795 -26.49 -50.44 33.49
CA ILE A 795 -27.24 -49.25 33.92
C ILE A 795 -28.76 -49.45 33.90
N GLY A 796 -29.26 -50.64 33.50
CA GLY A 796 -30.66 -51.04 33.62
C GLY A 796 -31.46 -51.12 32.32
N PHE A 797 -30.86 -50.93 31.14
CA PHE A 797 -31.54 -51.14 29.86
C PHE A 797 -31.68 -52.63 29.52
N ASP A 798 -32.78 -52.98 28.85
CA ASP A 798 -32.94 -54.30 28.22
C ASP A 798 -32.35 -54.22 26.81
N VAL A 799 -31.36 -55.07 26.49
CA VAL A 799 -30.54 -54.89 25.27
C VAL A 799 -30.46 -56.18 24.46
N GLU A 800 -30.93 -56.11 23.23
CA GLU A 800 -30.76 -57.14 22.20
C GLU A 800 -29.79 -56.63 21.13
N THR A 801 -29.06 -57.54 20.47
CA THR A 801 -27.95 -57.17 19.59
C THR A 801 -28.10 -57.76 18.20
N ALA A 802 -27.84 -56.98 17.16
CA ALA A 802 -27.80 -57.44 15.77
C ALA A 802 -26.40 -57.21 15.16
N PRO A 803 -25.85 -58.18 14.42
CA PRO A 803 -24.53 -58.04 13.78
C PRO A 803 -24.56 -57.33 12.42
N ASP A 804 -25.74 -57.18 11.81
CA ASP A 804 -25.89 -56.60 10.47
C ASP A 804 -27.26 -55.92 10.29
N CYS A 805 -27.36 -55.09 9.24
CA CYS A 805 -28.57 -54.32 8.93
C CYS A 805 -29.78 -55.20 8.61
N ASP A 806 -29.58 -56.34 7.93
CA ASP A 806 -30.68 -57.24 7.56
C ASP A 806 -31.30 -57.94 8.77
N THR A 807 -30.47 -58.33 9.73
CA THR A 807 -30.92 -58.88 11.02
C THR A 807 -31.61 -57.80 11.83
N ALA A 808 -31.06 -56.58 11.86
CA ALA A 808 -31.68 -55.46 12.55
C ALA A 808 -33.09 -55.15 12.01
N LEU A 809 -33.30 -55.13 10.69
CA LEU A 809 -34.61 -54.87 10.09
C LEU A 809 -35.64 -55.96 10.40
N ARG A 810 -35.23 -57.24 10.42
CA ARG A 810 -36.11 -58.35 10.83
C ARG A 810 -36.55 -58.21 12.29
N GLU A 811 -35.62 -57.88 13.17
CA GLU A 811 -35.91 -57.68 14.60
C GLU A 811 -36.80 -56.46 14.85
N LEU A 812 -36.52 -55.33 14.19
CA LEU A 812 -37.32 -54.11 14.32
C LEU A 812 -38.76 -54.29 13.83
N GLY A 813 -39.00 -55.17 12.84
CA GLY A 813 -40.34 -55.54 12.39
C GLY A 813 -41.22 -56.22 13.44
N THR A 814 -40.67 -56.61 14.59
CA THR A 814 -41.43 -57.18 15.71
C THR A 814 -42.04 -56.11 16.65
N ASP A 815 -41.69 -54.82 16.45
CA ASP A 815 -42.17 -53.66 17.21
C ASP A 815 -41.92 -53.75 18.73
N ARG A 816 -40.80 -54.36 19.13
CA ARG A 816 -40.43 -54.62 20.54
C ARG A 816 -39.47 -53.61 21.16
N TYR A 817 -38.80 -52.79 20.36
CA TYR A 817 -37.69 -51.93 20.81
C TYR A 817 -38.11 -50.47 20.89
N ASP A 818 -37.66 -49.78 21.92
CA ASP A 818 -37.94 -48.35 22.15
C ASP A 818 -36.81 -47.46 21.59
N VAL A 819 -35.58 -47.98 21.50
CA VAL A 819 -34.41 -47.24 20.99
C VAL A 819 -33.61 -48.11 20.03
N LEU A 820 -33.26 -47.56 18.88
CA LEU A 820 -32.27 -48.15 17.96
C LEU A 820 -30.93 -47.47 18.20
N VAL A 821 -29.92 -48.23 18.58
CA VAL A 821 -28.53 -47.76 18.65
C VAL A 821 -27.76 -48.47 17.54
N THR A 822 -27.27 -47.73 16.55
CA THR A 822 -26.60 -48.31 15.39
C THR A 822 -25.22 -47.71 15.20
N ASP A 823 -24.24 -48.56 14.91
CA ASP A 823 -22.95 -48.11 14.39
C ASP A 823 -23.13 -47.49 13.00
N MET A 824 -22.35 -46.45 12.71
CA MET A 824 -22.34 -45.75 11.43
C MET A 824 -21.66 -46.55 10.31
N SER A 825 -20.69 -47.40 10.65
CA SER A 825 -19.87 -48.15 9.70
C SER A 825 -20.08 -49.67 9.81
N ILE A 826 -21.34 -50.11 9.80
CA ILE A 826 -21.70 -51.53 9.75
C ILE A 826 -21.27 -52.11 8.39
N ASN A 827 -20.27 -53.00 8.36
CA ASN A 827 -19.66 -53.62 7.17
C ASN A 827 -19.01 -52.66 6.16
N SER A 828 -19.61 -51.50 5.89
CA SER A 828 -19.11 -50.42 5.04
C SER A 828 -19.60 -49.04 5.51
N ASP A 829 -18.87 -47.98 5.16
CA ASP A 829 -19.19 -46.62 5.61
C ASP A 829 -20.58 -46.17 5.15
N GLY A 830 -21.42 -45.79 6.12
CA GLY A 830 -22.72 -45.17 5.89
C GLY A 830 -23.89 -46.15 5.76
N GLU A 831 -23.69 -47.45 5.95
CA GLU A 831 -24.80 -48.41 6.05
C GLU A 831 -25.67 -48.18 7.29
N GLY A 832 -25.08 -47.77 8.43
CA GLY A 832 -25.85 -47.40 9.62
C GLY A 832 -26.82 -46.24 9.38
N LEU A 833 -26.40 -45.25 8.57
CA LEU A 833 -27.28 -44.16 8.16
C LEU A 833 -28.40 -44.63 7.23
N LYS A 834 -28.13 -45.60 6.33
CA LYS A 834 -29.17 -46.18 5.46
C LYS A 834 -30.20 -46.94 6.28
N LEU A 835 -29.75 -47.73 7.26
CA LEU A 835 -30.62 -48.45 8.19
C LEU A 835 -31.52 -47.46 8.95
N ALA A 836 -30.93 -46.42 9.53
CA ALA A 836 -31.67 -45.40 10.27
C ALA A 836 -32.75 -44.73 9.40
N LYS A 837 -32.43 -44.33 8.16
CA LYS A 837 -33.39 -43.73 7.22
C LYS A 837 -34.53 -44.67 6.88
N LEU A 838 -34.21 -45.92 6.56
CA LEU A 838 -35.21 -46.92 6.19
C LEU A 838 -36.19 -47.18 7.35
N VAL A 839 -35.68 -47.25 8.57
CA VAL A 839 -36.49 -47.45 9.79
C VAL A 839 -37.41 -46.24 10.05
N THR A 840 -36.92 -45.01 9.83
CA THR A 840 -37.76 -43.81 9.91
C THR A 840 -38.86 -43.79 8.85
N ASP A 841 -38.53 -44.13 7.61
CA ASP A 841 -39.49 -44.14 6.48
C ASP A 841 -40.58 -45.21 6.66
N LEU A 842 -40.25 -46.35 7.29
CA LEU A 842 -41.21 -47.42 7.59
C LEU A 842 -42.16 -47.08 8.75
N GLY A 843 -41.85 -46.05 9.55
CA GLY A 843 -42.74 -45.55 10.60
C GLY A 843 -43.08 -46.58 11.69
N LEU A 844 -42.07 -47.30 12.20
CA LEU A 844 -42.26 -48.30 13.26
C LEU A 844 -42.70 -47.63 14.57
N GLY A 845 -43.93 -47.94 15.00
CA GLY A 845 -44.69 -47.15 15.97
C GLY A 845 -44.15 -47.13 17.40
N ARG A 846 -43.31 -48.10 17.80
CA ARG A 846 -42.71 -48.13 19.14
C ARG A 846 -41.35 -47.45 19.24
N LEU A 847 -40.63 -47.29 18.14
CA LEU A 847 -39.28 -46.73 18.16
C LEU A 847 -39.32 -45.23 18.45
N ARG A 848 -38.78 -44.83 19.61
CA ARG A 848 -38.82 -43.43 20.08
C ARG A 848 -37.60 -42.63 19.66
N LYS A 849 -36.44 -43.30 19.60
CA LYS A 849 -35.15 -42.66 19.38
C LYS A 849 -34.22 -43.51 18.51
N ILE A 850 -33.49 -42.85 17.63
CA ILE A 850 -32.42 -43.45 16.81
C ILE A 850 -31.09 -42.79 17.16
N VAL A 851 -30.13 -43.58 17.62
CA VAL A 851 -28.83 -43.11 18.12
C VAL A 851 -27.72 -43.67 17.24
N ALA A 852 -26.84 -42.77 16.78
CA ALA A 852 -25.62 -43.15 16.07
C ALA A 852 -24.47 -43.40 17.06
N LEU A 853 -23.76 -44.51 16.88
CA LEU A 853 -22.45 -44.75 17.49
C LEU A 853 -21.38 -44.60 16.40
N SER A 854 -20.33 -43.81 16.66
CA SER A 854 -19.25 -43.58 15.69
C SER A 854 -17.87 -43.57 16.36
N GLY A 855 -16.86 -44.09 15.64
CA GLY A 855 -15.44 -43.95 16.01
C GLY A 855 -14.81 -42.62 15.56
N GLN A 856 -15.53 -41.79 14.80
CA GLN A 856 -15.08 -40.48 14.32
C GLN A 856 -15.62 -39.32 15.18
N ASP A 857 -14.99 -38.15 15.05
CA ASP A 857 -15.38 -36.94 15.77
C ASP A 857 -16.85 -36.56 15.55
N ARG A 858 -17.49 -36.06 16.62
CA ARG A 858 -18.90 -35.68 16.61
C ARG A 858 -19.15 -34.56 15.58
N PRO A 859 -20.10 -34.73 14.64
CA PRO A 859 -20.42 -33.68 13.67
C PRO A 859 -21.02 -32.45 14.36
N ALA A 860 -20.81 -31.27 13.78
CA ALA A 860 -21.26 -29.99 14.34
C ALA A 860 -22.79 -29.92 14.56
N SER A 861 -23.57 -30.71 13.82
CA SER A 861 -24.99 -30.98 14.07
C SER A 861 -25.28 -32.47 13.87
N VAL A 862 -26.20 -33.03 14.66
CA VAL A 862 -26.61 -34.44 14.51
C VAL A 862 -27.44 -34.56 13.22
N PRO A 863 -27.01 -35.36 12.23
CA PRO A 863 -27.71 -35.48 10.97
C PRO A 863 -28.99 -36.30 11.12
N ALA A 864 -30.07 -35.83 10.50
CA ALA A 864 -31.31 -36.61 10.41
C ALA A 864 -31.06 -37.95 9.69
N PRO A 865 -31.62 -39.07 10.17
CA PRO A 865 -32.72 -39.16 11.16
C PRO A 865 -32.27 -39.46 12.60
N PHE A 866 -31.00 -39.26 12.95
CA PHE A 866 -30.50 -39.53 14.29
C PHE A 866 -30.95 -38.45 15.29
N ASP A 867 -31.35 -38.88 16.48
CA ASP A 867 -31.65 -38.03 17.63
C ASP A 867 -30.38 -37.68 18.43
N LEU A 868 -29.39 -38.57 18.42
CA LEU A 868 -28.16 -38.43 19.19
C LEU A 868 -26.99 -39.07 18.44
N TRP A 869 -25.82 -38.46 18.57
CA TRP A 869 -24.56 -38.96 18.04
C TRP A 869 -23.56 -39.14 19.16
N LEU A 870 -23.18 -40.39 19.41
CA LEU A 870 -22.27 -40.79 20.48
C LEU A 870 -20.98 -41.37 19.93
N THR A 871 -19.88 -41.10 20.62
CA THR A 871 -18.59 -41.71 20.32
C THR A 871 -18.53 -43.11 20.92
N LYS A 872 -18.02 -44.09 20.17
CA LYS A 872 -17.89 -45.47 20.66
C LYS A 872 -16.96 -45.51 21.90
N PRO A 873 -17.28 -46.31 22.93
CA PRO A 873 -16.43 -46.45 24.10
C PRO A 873 -15.09 -47.09 23.72
N SER A 874 -14.00 -46.42 24.07
CA SER A 874 -12.64 -46.91 23.74
C SER A 874 -12.14 -48.00 24.71
N HIS A 875 -12.78 -48.16 25.87
CA HIS A 875 -12.50 -49.22 26.84
C HIS A 875 -13.70 -49.50 27.78
N PRO A 876 -13.75 -50.64 28.49
CA PRO A 876 -14.91 -51.02 29.34
C PRO A 876 -15.22 -50.08 30.51
N GLY A 877 -14.28 -49.23 30.94
CA GLY A 877 -14.49 -48.22 31.98
C GLY A 877 -15.04 -46.88 31.47
N ASP A 878 -15.18 -46.71 30.16
CA ASP A 878 -15.65 -45.48 29.53
C ASP A 878 -17.18 -45.47 29.60
N ARG A 879 -17.71 -44.67 30.51
CA ARG A 879 -19.13 -44.58 30.82
C ARG A 879 -19.71 -43.21 30.51
N ASP A 880 -18.91 -42.31 29.94
CA ASP A 880 -19.31 -40.92 29.72
C ASP A 880 -20.47 -40.88 28.70
N TRP A 881 -20.42 -41.72 27.65
CA TRP A 881 -21.49 -41.85 26.66
C TRP A 881 -22.83 -42.37 27.22
N LEU A 882 -22.80 -43.10 28.33
CA LEU A 882 -24.01 -43.66 28.96
C LEU A 882 -24.87 -42.56 29.60
N GLN A 883 -24.24 -41.52 30.16
CA GLN A 883 -24.99 -40.41 30.76
C GLN A 883 -25.74 -39.60 29.70
N GLU A 884 -25.10 -39.37 28.54
CA GLU A 884 -25.73 -38.70 27.41
C GLU A 884 -26.88 -39.52 26.83
N LEU A 885 -26.72 -40.84 26.72
CA LEU A 885 -27.79 -41.72 26.27
C LEU A 885 -28.98 -41.70 27.24
N VAL A 886 -28.74 -41.81 28.55
CA VAL A 886 -29.81 -41.76 29.57
C VAL A 886 -30.53 -40.42 29.54
N ALA A 887 -29.80 -39.32 29.40
CA ALA A 887 -30.40 -37.99 29.28
C ALA A 887 -31.29 -37.86 28.03
N CYS A 888 -30.80 -38.33 26.87
CA CYS A 888 -31.54 -38.27 25.61
C CYS A 888 -32.82 -39.11 25.63
N VAL A 889 -32.74 -40.30 26.22
CA VAL A 889 -33.84 -41.26 26.23
C VAL A 889 -34.85 -40.95 27.36
N GLY A 890 -34.41 -40.30 28.44
CA GLY A 890 -35.27 -39.86 29.56
C GLY A 890 -36.18 -38.67 29.25
N ASP A 891 -35.92 -37.91 28.18
CA ASP A 891 -36.69 -36.73 27.80
C ASP A 891 -37.94 -37.11 26.98
N SER A 892 -38.87 -37.84 27.61
CA SER A 892 -40.16 -38.19 27.01
C SER A 892 -41.28 -37.30 27.56
N GLY A 893 -41.51 -36.16 26.90
CA GLY A 893 -42.83 -35.51 26.83
C GLY A 893 -42.90 -34.05 27.28
N LYS A 894 -42.92 -33.12 26.32
CA LYS A 894 -43.70 -31.85 26.37
C LYS A 894 -43.64 -31.09 25.04
N SER A 895 -44.43 -31.54 24.06
CA SER A 895 -45.00 -30.64 23.03
C SER A 895 -46.08 -31.39 22.26
N GLY A 896 -47.30 -31.38 22.79
CA GLY A 896 -48.50 -31.61 21.97
C GLY A 896 -48.75 -30.39 21.05
N PRO A 897 -49.45 -30.58 19.92
CA PRO A 897 -49.63 -29.54 18.91
C PRO A 897 -50.70 -28.55 19.35
N GLY A 898 -50.40 -27.25 19.30
CA GLY A 898 -51.32 -26.17 19.64
C GLY A 898 -51.12 -24.96 18.75
N SER A 899 -52.06 -24.82 17.81
CA SER A 899 -52.47 -23.64 17.00
C SER A 899 -51.43 -22.92 16.15
#